data_AF-Q92V32-F1
#
_entry.id   AF-Q92V32-F1
#
_cell.length_a   1.000
_cell.length_b   1.000
_cell.length_c   1.000
_cell.angle_alpha   90.00
_cell.angle_beta   90.00
_cell.angle_gamma   90.00
#
_symmetry.space_group_name_H-M   'P 1'
#
loop_
_entity.id
_entity.type
_entity.pdbx_description
1 polymer ?
#
loop_
_entity_poly.entity_id
_entity_poly.type
_entity_poly.pdbx_seq_one_letter_code
_entity_poly.pdbx_strand_id
1 'polypeptide(L)'
;MSGNKENSDLIVVAMPLYGHAALVLEAIESVLASKLAGCRVAVVVSVDGDPRQETFDQLLLYAAAHPAVHVLFGANAGPGGARNRAIDYVLANLPEAEAVYFLDADNRVLPGTIETLYRQLRASGCGWIYTNIDTFSVSWRAHYGNRYSRLLHCITDNICDTGSMISIDVFRAGVRFDDDRQNGFEDWEFWLSCIEHGFVGAPCHDTTFEYRLRAESRFKEANRDRAASVSFLRKRHRALFQRPMLVDFEHEECPRYLFARTEDAAISFFTDPTKTPRRLRLDDIIPAFWASIGEPDNVHFPPFLIAGSGATLDLLLRSRMVPNVLSHLERLSEKANVVFVQLGNDAAQRKIEPVFLEAGAQHNAPADLIFLSTSLVRDVIHNKALDWFASIGNQQVWPTSAILKVRFPFPRSLPRRSLITPQQVMINCVNAIATSPLRRTAGKRWTWRPARLVPYSDLHKALRHEIGGSPVLPLGHSEGSRKTAALLVPNASFGGAEKVVYAASRELKAAGYETHLFVLGTSRMDVIDEFDQSFDYIHFWDQGIPAWGGSGSFLGQDFIAEGHDVDWAALKGQLSGFDLVINNHVMAVHPLIARLRSEGTRTACYLHVVDNTSFKRPAGQPFAAIAHEHCYDAFLTCSEQLKIYLHSFGVPYEKIFAVPNGASFSVPPKVLAEVLSVRRIERKDDRLRVLYMGRLDQQKGIDRLAAAFAELRASRVPFDARAIGGEILADATLSWTDRLKDLGVEVRPPVFASKDLIKALGWADVLLMPSRWEGAPLMIAEAQQLGCVPIATAVGAVDELITNGEDGILIEAAADPQVVRDMAKAIEEVANNRQMLAPLMEGCLRTAARRSWTSSFSEFLGWCDRSVNNSSLSRATVIRGREASNPGVAAVG
;
A
#
# COMPACT_ATOMS: atom_id res chain seq x y z
N MET A 1 2.85 56.70 -35.69
CA MET A 1 2.33 56.64 -34.30
C MET A 1 2.88 55.38 -33.67
N SER A 2 3.98 55.55 -32.92
CA SER A 2 4.82 54.56 -32.28
C SER A 2 4.36 54.33 -30.84
N GLY A 3 3.30 53.55 -30.65
CA GLY A 3 2.82 53.16 -29.33
C GLY A 3 3.35 51.78 -28.91
N ASN A 4 4.07 51.72 -27.79
CA ASN A 4 4.23 50.56 -26.89
C ASN A 4 4.57 49.18 -27.48
N LYS A 5 5.53 49.06 -28.41
CA LYS A 5 6.06 47.74 -28.81
C LYS A 5 7.07 47.13 -27.83
N GLU A 6 7.58 47.88 -26.85
CA GLU A 6 8.60 47.40 -25.90
C GLU A 6 8.03 46.63 -24.69
N ASN A 7 6.71 46.49 -24.57
CA ASN A 7 6.08 45.88 -23.38
C ASN A 7 5.07 44.77 -23.72
N SER A 8 5.17 44.16 -24.90
CA SER A 8 4.34 43.00 -25.27
C SER A 8 5.09 41.68 -25.11
N ASP A 9 4.45 40.76 -24.40
CA ASP A 9 4.98 39.44 -24.11
C ASP A 9 5.29 38.68 -25.40
N LEU A 10 6.44 38.01 -25.44
CA LEU A 10 6.86 37.20 -26.57
C LEU A 10 6.37 35.76 -26.41
N ILE A 11 5.69 35.27 -27.43
CA ILE A 11 5.32 33.86 -27.59
C ILE A 11 6.14 33.28 -28.73
N VAL A 12 6.73 32.12 -28.52
CA VAL A 12 7.50 31.44 -29.57
C VAL A 12 6.71 30.26 -30.13
N VAL A 13 6.54 30.20 -31.44
CA VAL A 13 6.08 28.99 -32.12
C VAL A 13 7.29 28.16 -32.54
N ALA A 14 7.48 27.02 -31.90
CA ALA A 14 8.59 26.10 -32.19
C ALA A 14 8.13 24.99 -33.15
N MET A 15 8.83 24.85 -34.27
CA MET A 15 8.42 23.95 -35.35
C MET A 15 9.52 22.92 -35.64
N PRO A 16 9.36 21.64 -35.27
CA PRO A 16 10.23 20.59 -35.77
C PRO A 16 9.95 20.33 -37.25
N LEU A 17 11.00 20.19 -38.06
CA LEU A 17 10.87 19.96 -39.49
C LEU A 17 11.78 18.82 -39.98
N TYR A 18 11.17 17.78 -40.54
CA TYR A 18 11.84 16.77 -41.34
C TYR A 18 10.96 16.39 -42.53
N GLY A 19 11.38 16.73 -43.75
CA GLY A 19 10.51 16.65 -44.92
C GLY A 19 9.50 17.79 -44.99
N HIS A 20 8.41 17.59 -45.73
CA HIS A 20 7.27 18.52 -45.79
C HIS A 20 7.59 19.96 -46.26
N ALA A 21 8.61 20.15 -47.10
CA ALA A 21 8.96 21.46 -47.69
C ALA A 21 7.75 22.24 -48.24
N ALA A 22 6.79 21.54 -48.87
CA ALA A 22 5.59 22.17 -49.42
C ALA A 22 4.57 22.63 -48.37
N LEU A 23 4.57 22.07 -47.15
CA LEU A 23 3.57 22.35 -46.12
C LEU A 23 4.10 23.30 -45.05
N VAL A 24 5.41 23.36 -44.83
CA VAL A 24 6.01 24.22 -43.79
C VAL A 24 5.71 25.69 -44.01
N LEU A 25 5.68 26.17 -45.26
CA LEU A 25 5.34 27.56 -45.58
C LEU A 25 3.90 27.88 -45.20
N GLU A 26 2.97 26.96 -45.44
CA GLU A 26 1.57 27.11 -45.04
C GLU A 26 1.43 27.15 -43.51
N ALA A 27 2.16 26.30 -42.80
CA ALA A 27 2.19 26.30 -41.34
C ALA A 27 2.74 27.65 -40.80
N ILE A 28 3.85 28.16 -41.34
CA ILE A 28 4.43 29.46 -40.96
C ILE A 28 3.46 30.60 -41.27
N GLU A 29 2.85 30.62 -42.46
CA GLU A 29 1.87 31.65 -42.86
C GLU A 29 0.65 31.65 -41.93
N SER A 30 0.19 30.47 -41.50
CA SER A 30 -0.92 30.39 -40.53
C SER A 30 -0.57 31.06 -39.20
N VAL A 31 0.69 30.94 -38.75
CA VAL A 31 1.18 31.61 -37.54
C VAL A 31 1.29 33.13 -37.75
N LEU A 32 1.87 33.57 -38.87
CA LEU A 32 2.03 34.99 -39.18
C LEU A 32 0.69 35.71 -39.39
N ALA A 33 -0.34 34.98 -39.82
CA ALA A 33 -1.72 35.47 -39.92
C ALA A 33 -2.46 35.58 -38.58
N SER A 34 -1.81 35.27 -37.45
CA SER A 34 -2.42 35.37 -36.12
C SER A 34 -2.83 36.81 -35.79
N LYS A 35 -4.03 36.95 -35.25
CA LYS A 35 -4.57 38.22 -34.74
C LYS A 35 -4.12 38.37 -33.28
N LEU A 36 -3.11 39.19 -33.06
CA LEU A 36 -2.51 39.41 -31.75
C LEU A 36 -2.75 40.87 -31.31
N ALA A 37 -3.49 41.06 -30.22
CA ALA A 37 -3.74 42.38 -29.63
C ALA A 37 -2.80 42.72 -28.46
N GLY A 38 -2.39 41.70 -27.68
CA GLY A 38 -1.61 41.88 -26.45
C GLY A 38 -0.25 41.20 -26.39
N CYS A 39 0.16 40.48 -27.44
CA CYS A 39 1.42 39.74 -27.49
C CYS A 39 2.06 39.84 -28.88
N ARG A 40 3.32 39.40 -28.99
CA ARG A 40 4.03 39.25 -30.25
C ARG A 40 4.49 37.80 -30.43
N VAL A 41 4.67 37.38 -31.67
CA VAL A 41 5.08 36.01 -32.01
C VAL A 41 6.44 35.99 -32.72
N ALA A 42 7.27 35.02 -32.38
CA ALA A 42 8.42 34.60 -33.18
C ALA A 42 8.24 33.12 -33.57
N VAL A 43 8.75 32.73 -34.72
CA VAL A 43 8.73 31.35 -35.22
C VAL A 43 10.14 30.81 -35.23
N VAL A 44 10.38 29.66 -34.61
CA VAL A 44 11.67 28.97 -34.60
C VAL A 44 11.50 27.63 -35.30
N VAL A 45 11.98 27.54 -36.53
CA VAL A 45 11.95 26.32 -37.34
C VAL A 45 13.26 25.55 -37.13
N SER A 46 13.15 24.34 -36.61
CA SER A 46 14.28 23.43 -36.36
C SER A 46 14.30 22.32 -37.41
N VAL A 47 15.14 22.49 -38.42
CA VAL A 47 15.34 21.56 -39.53
C VAL A 47 16.22 20.40 -39.08
N ASP A 48 15.67 19.21 -39.10
CA ASP A 48 16.25 18.02 -38.47
C ASP A 48 16.93 17.08 -39.47
N GLY A 49 17.98 17.59 -40.11
CA GLY A 49 18.77 16.82 -41.09
C GLY A 49 18.00 16.43 -42.34
N ASP A 50 17.07 17.29 -42.80
CA ASP A 50 16.37 17.10 -44.07
C ASP A 50 17.35 17.19 -45.25
N PRO A 51 17.48 16.15 -46.10
CA PRO A 51 18.42 16.15 -47.22
C PRO A 51 17.95 16.97 -48.43
N ARG A 52 16.71 17.50 -48.42
CA ARG A 52 16.11 18.20 -49.55
C ARG A 52 16.62 19.64 -49.63
N GLN A 53 17.22 20.00 -50.76
CA GLN A 53 17.73 21.36 -51.01
C GLN A 53 16.60 22.39 -51.01
N GLU A 54 15.40 22.00 -51.47
CA GLU A 54 14.23 22.86 -51.52
C GLU A 54 13.81 23.36 -50.12
N THR A 55 13.93 22.51 -49.10
CA THR A 55 13.66 22.88 -47.70
C THR A 55 14.62 24.00 -47.25
N PHE A 56 15.90 23.89 -47.61
CA PHE A 56 16.92 24.88 -47.26
C PHE A 56 16.68 26.21 -47.97
N ASP A 57 16.53 26.18 -49.30
CA ASP A 57 16.39 27.39 -50.13
C ASP A 57 15.13 28.18 -49.74
N GLN A 58 14.00 27.48 -49.56
CA GLN A 58 12.73 28.12 -49.19
C GLN A 58 12.78 28.77 -47.82
N LEU A 59 13.28 28.08 -46.80
CA LEU A 59 13.31 28.60 -45.44
C LEU A 59 14.28 29.77 -45.28
N LEU A 60 15.44 29.75 -45.94
CA LEU A 60 16.36 30.89 -45.91
C LEU A 60 15.77 32.13 -46.58
N LEU A 61 15.16 31.96 -47.75
CA LEU A 61 14.49 33.06 -48.44
C LEU A 61 13.35 33.63 -47.58
N TYR A 62 12.58 32.75 -46.95
CA TYR A 62 11.45 33.14 -46.12
C TYR A 62 11.90 33.85 -44.82
N ALA A 63 12.92 33.34 -44.14
CA ALA A 63 13.51 33.99 -42.97
C ALA A 63 14.12 35.35 -43.30
N ALA A 64 14.72 35.51 -44.48
CA ALA A 64 15.21 36.81 -44.94
C ALA A 64 14.08 37.83 -45.18
N ALA A 65 12.88 37.36 -45.60
CA ALA A 65 11.71 38.20 -45.80
C ALA A 65 10.95 38.51 -44.50
N HIS A 66 11.05 37.66 -43.48
CA HIS A 66 10.30 37.75 -42.22
C HIS A 66 11.22 37.71 -41.00
N PRO A 67 11.58 38.86 -40.39
CA PRO A 67 12.52 38.93 -39.25
C PRO A 67 12.10 38.17 -37.99
N ALA A 68 10.82 37.82 -37.87
CA ALA A 68 10.28 37.02 -36.77
C ALA A 68 10.49 35.50 -36.96
N VAL A 69 11.00 35.07 -38.12
CA VAL A 69 11.22 33.65 -38.46
C VAL A 69 12.70 33.34 -38.34
N HIS A 70 13.03 32.42 -37.43
CA HIS A 70 14.38 31.93 -37.18
C HIS A 70 14.48 30.48 -37.65
N VAL A 71 15.53 30.14 -38.40
CA VAL A 71 15.72 28.80 -38.97
C VAL A 71 17.02 28.21 -38.45
N LEU A 72 16.93 27.01 -37.87
CA LEU A 72 18.05 26.28 -37.30
C LEU A 72 18.25 25.00 -38.10
N PHE A 73 19.48 24.76 -38.56
CA PHE A 73 19.85 23.51 -39.22
C PHE A 73 20.66 22.64 -38.25
N GLY A 74 20.23 21.40 -38.05
CA GLY A 74 20.97 20.44 -37.25
C GLY A 74 21.02 19.06 -37.91
N ALA A 75 21.88 18.19 -37.40
CA ALA A 75 21.85 16.78 -37.75
C ALA A 75 20.50 16.19 -37.32
N ASN A 76 20.00 15.20 -38.07
CA ASN A 76 18.78 14.49 -37.73
C ASN A 76 18.93 13.93 -36.30
N ALA A 77 18.05 14.36 -35.39
CA ALA A 77 17.96 13.94 -33.99
C ALA A 77 16.58 13.34 -33.64
N GLY A 78 15.63 13.33 -34.59
CA GLY A 78 14.23 12.96 -34.36
C GLY A 78 13.39 14.14 -33.85
N PRO A 79 12.05 13.97 -33.78
CA PRO A 79 11.13 15.05 -33.40
C PRO A 79 11.43 15.69 -32.03
N GLY A 80 11.67 14.87 -31.00
CA GLY A 80 12.04 15.34 -29.66
C GLY A 80 13.34 16.15 -29.66
N GLY A 81 14.38 15.64 -30.33
CA GLY A 81 15.66 16.35 -30.49
C GLY A 81 15.55 17.66 -31.26
N ALA A 82 14.74 17.69 -32.33
CA ALA A 82 14.46 18.91 -33.10
C ALA A 82 13.73 19.96 -32.26
N ARG A 83 12.74 19.56 -31.46
CA ARG A 83 12.03 20.42 -30.51
C ARG A 83 12.98 20.96 -29.45
N ASN A 84 13.81 20.11 -28.85
CA ASN A 84 14.81 20.53 -27.85
C ASN A 84 15.80 21.57 -28.42
N ARG A 85 16.27 21.39 -29.66
CA ARG A 85 17.12 22.38 -30.35
C ARG A 85 16.43 23.74 -30.50
N ALA A 86 15.13 23.75 -30.81
CA ALA A 86 14.36 24.99 -30.86
C ALA A 86 14.26 25.63 -29.47
N ILE A 87 13.97 24.84 -28.42
CA ILE A 87 13.90 25.32 -27.04
C ILE A 87 15.23 25.92 -26.57
N ASP A 88 16.34 25.25 -26.84
CA ASP A 88 17.66 25.74 -26.42
C ASP A 88 18.01 27.06 -27.12
N TYR A 89 17.64 27.21 -28.39
CA TYR A 89 17.74 28.50 -29.09
C TYR A 89 16.87 29.58 -28.44
N VAL A 90 15.62 29.26 -28.10
CA VAL A 90 14.69 30.20 -27.44
C VAL A 90 15.27 30.67 -26.11
N LEU A 91 15.73 29.75 -25.26
CA LEU A 91 16.27 30.09 -23.95
C LEU A 91 17.56 30.92 -24.04
N ALA A 92 18.39 30.67 -25.05
CA ALA A 92 19.66 31.38 -25.23
C ALA A 92 19.53 32.74 -25.93
N ASN A 93 18.60 32.87 -26.89
CA ASN A 93 18.55 34.01 -27.81
C ASN A 93 17.28 34.85 -27.70
N LEU A 94 16.23 34.31 -27.07
CA LEU A 94 14.94 34.98 -26.86
C LEU A 94 14.54 34.88 -25.36
N PRO A 95 15.37 35.40 -24.44
CA PRO A 95 15.17 35.24 -23.01
C PRO A 95 13.85 35.84 -22.49
N GLU A 96 13.27 36.78 -23.23
CA GLU A 96 11.99 37.42 -22.93
C GLU A 96 10.76 36.62 -23.39
N ALA A 97 10.95 35.44 -23.96
CA ALA A 97 9.84 34.52 -24.25
C ALA A 97 9.13 34.13 -22.95
N GLU A 98 7.80 34.24 -22.94
CA GLU A 98 6.93 33.87 -21.81
C GLU A 98 6.28 32.50 -22.02
N ALA A 99 6.12 32.07 -23.27
CA ALA A 99 5.50 30.79 -23.61
C ALA A 99 6.00 30.25 -24.96
N VAL A 100 5.86 28.93 -25.14
CA VAL A 100 6.16 28.21 -26.36
C VAL A 100 4.93 27.43 -26.83
N TYR A 101 4.62 27.51 -28.11
CA TYR A 101 3.59 26.71 -28.78
C TYR A 101 4.26 25.81 -29.82
N PHE A 102 4.09 24.49 -29.76
CA PHE A 102 4.63 23.63 -30.82
C PHE A 102 3.65 23.51 -31.98
N LEU A 103 4.19 23.61 -33.19
CA LEU A 103 3.43 23.43 -34.42
C LEU A 103 4.24 22.54 -35.37
N ASP A 104 3.79 21.31 -35.59
CA ASP A 104 4.40 20.46 -36.60
C ASP A 104 4.19 21.06 -38.00
N ALA A 105 5.17 20.86 -38.88
CA ALA A 105 5.26 21.53 -40.17
C ALA A 105 4.12 21.24 -41.17
N ASP A 106 3.26 20.27 -40.89
CA ASP A 106 2.08 19.96 -41.72
C ASP A 106 0.73 20.35 -41.08
N ASN A 107 0.75 20.94 -39.89
CA ASN A 107 -0.42 21.45 -39.17
C ASN A 107 -0.58 22.96 -39.34
N ARG A 108 -1.73 23.49 -38.90
CA ARG A 108 -2.06 24.92 -38.98
C ARG A 108 -2.51 25.45 -37.63
N VAL A 109 -2.50 26.78 -37.50
CA VAL A 109 -3.07 27.48 -36.35
C VAL A 109 -4.15 28.46 -36.80
N LEU A 110 -5.30 28.47 -36.10
CA LEU A 110 -6.34 29.46 -36.37
C LEU A 110 -5.88 30.85 -35.92
N PRO A 111 -6.35 31.94 -36.57
CA PRO A 111 -5.86 33.29 -36.28
C PRO A 111 -5.99 33.74 -34.82
N GLY A 112 -6.94 33.20 -34.06
CA GLY A 112 -7.16 33.55 -32.65
C GLY A 112 -6.53 32.58 -31.64
N THR A 113 -5.93 31.46 -32.05
CA THR A 113 -5.50 30.40 -31.14
C THR A 113 -4.38 30.87 -30.21
N ILE A 114 -3.30 31.41 -30.75
CA ILE A 114 -2.10 31.76 -29.96
C ILE A 114 -2.44 32.72 -28.82
N GLU A 115 -3.15 33.82 -29.12
CA GLU A 115 -3.54 34.80 -28.10
C GLU A 115 -4.52 34.20 -27.07
N THR A 116 -5.50 33.40 -27.53
CA THR A 116 -6.48 32.75 -26.64
C THR A 116 -5.81 31.82 -25.64
N LEU A 117 -4.92 30.94 -26.11
CA LEU A 117 -4.21 30.01 -25.24
C LEU A 117 -3.26 30.72 -24.29
N TYR A 118 -2.55 31.76 -24.76
CA TYR A 118 -1.65 32.52 -23.91
C TYR A 118 -2.41 33.27 -22.80
N ARG A 119 -3.54 33.89 -23.12
CA ARG A 119 -4.39 34.55 -22.13
C ARG A 119 -4.85 33.56 -21.06
N GLN A 120 -5.26 32.36 -21.47
CA GLN A 120 -5.67 31.32 -20.54
C GLN A 120 -4.50 30.82 -19.68
N LEU A 121 -3.32 30.65 -20.26
CA LEU A 121 -2.10 30.25 -19.54
C LEU A 121 -1.75 31.26 -18.45
N ARG A 122 -1.82 32.56 -18.77
CA ARG A 122 -1.57 33.64 -17.80
C ARG A 122 -2.64 33.72 -16.72
N ALA A 123 -3.90 33.47 -17.06
CA ALA A 123 -5.01 33.51 -16.12
C ALA A 123 -4.99 32.33 -15.14
N SER A 124 -4.63 31.13 -15.60
CA SER A 124 -4.59 29.93 -14.76
C SER A 124 -3.28 29.77 -13.99
N GLY A 125 -2.16 30.31 -14.49
CA GLY A 125 -0.83 30.11 -13.93
C GLY A 125 -0.33 28.66 -14.03
N CYS A 126 -0.92 27.85 -14.90
CA CYS A 126 -0.56 26.44 -15.06
C CYS A 126 0.69 26.27 -15.94
N GLY A 127 1.21 25.03 -16.03
CA GLY A 127 2.37 24.73 -16.87
C GLY A 127 2.06 24.74 -18.36
N TRP A 128 0.84 24.34 -18.77
CA TRP A 128 0.41 24.37 -20.16
C TRP A 128 -1.11 24.44 -20.34
N ILE A 129 -1.54 24.90 -21.51
CA ILE A 129 -2.92 24.90 -21.97
C ILE A 129 -3.05 24.01 -23.21
N TYR A 130 -3.94 23.03 -23.16
CA TYR A 130 -4.22 22.11 -24.28
C TYR A 130 -5.63 22.32 -24.83
N THR A 131 -5.84 21.96 -26.10
CA THR A 131 -7.13 22.16 -26.80
C THR A 131 -7.76 20.85 -27.22
N ASN A 132 -9.00 20.94 -27.72
CA ASN A 132 -9.56 19.88 -28.54
C ASN A 132 -8.82 19.81 -29.89
N ILE A 133 -8.95 18.68 -30.58
CA ILE A 133 -8.40 18.49 -31.93
C ILE A 133 -9.54 18.44 -32.93
N ASP A 134 -9.43 19.23 -34.01
CA ASP A 134 -10.26 19.11 -35.19
C ASP A 134 -9.38 18.88 -36.41
N THR A 135 -9.68 17.84 -37.19
CA THR A 135 -8.93 17.55 -38.40
C THR A 135 -9.61 18.12 -39.63
N PHE A 136 -8.79 18.54 -40.59
CA PHE A 136 -9.27 19.17 -41.83
C PHE A 136 -8.95 18.37 -43.10
N SER A 137 -8.28 17.22 -42.98
CA SER A 137 -7.98 16.33 -44.12
C SER A 137 -8.83 15.05 -44.13
N VAL A 138 -8.93 14.36 -42.99
CA VAL A 138 -9.79 13.19 -42.79
C VAL A 138 -10.69 13.48 -41.60
N SER A 139 -12.02 13.44 -41.77
CA SER A 139 -12.99 13.85 -40.72
C SER A 139 -12.80 13.06 -39.42
N TRP A 140 -12.26 13.72 -38.40
CA TRP A 140 -12.06 13.19 -37.07
C TRP A 140 -11.98 14.35 -36.07
N ARG A 141 -12.52 14.17 -34.86
CA ARG A 141 -12.55 15.20 -33.82
C ARG A 141 -12.40 14.52 -32.48
N ALA A 142 -11.64 15.12 -31.58
CA ALA A 142 -11.45 14.62 -30.21
C ALA A 142 -11.77 15.68 -29.18
N HIS A 143 -12.47 15.27 -28.13
CA HIS A 143 -12.68 16.06 -26.92
C HIS A 143 -11.85 15.51 -25.77
N TYR A 144 -11.03 16.36 -25.16
CA TYR A 144 -10.12 15.99 -24.06
C TYR A 144 -10.62 16.45 -22.68
N GLY A 145 -11.93 16.59 -22.56
CA GLY A 145 -12.59 16.92 -21.32
C GLY A 145 -12.43 18.39 -20.89
N ASN A 146 -13.38 18.87 -20.10
CA ASN A 146 -13.42 20.24 -19.57
C ASN A 146 -12.53 20.45 -18.33
N ARG A 147 -11.78 19.43 -17.91
CA ARG A 147 -10.86 19.47 -16.77
C ARG A 147 -9.64 18.61 -17.03
N TYR A 148 -8.50 19.06 -16.52
CA TYR A 148 -7.27 18.27 -16.52
C TYR A 148 -7.27 17.29 -15.35
N SER A 149 -6.75 16.08 -15.57
CA SER A 149 -6.57 15.07 -14.53
C SER A 149 -5.24 14.37 -14.72
N ARG A 150 -4.35 14.46 -13.72
CA ARG A 150 -3.08 13.72 -13.69
C ARG A 150 -3.34 12.22 -13.67
N LEU A 151 -4.35 11.78 -12.91
CA LEU A 151 -4.71 10.37 -12.86
C LEU A 151 -5.05 9.84 -14.25
N LEU A 152 -5.97 10.52 -14.93
CA LEU A 152 -6.42 10.14 -16.26
C LEU A 152 -5.24 10.13 -17.25
N HIS A 153 -4.39 11.16 -17.22
CA HIS A 153 -3.22 11.28 -18.09
C HIS A 153 -2.18 10.18 -17.85
N CYS A 154 -2.01 9.72 -16.60
CA CYS A 154 -1.08 8.64 -16.29
C CYS A 154 -1.61 7.29 -16.77
N ILE A 155 -2.87 6.95 -16.50
CA ILE A 155 -3.34 5.55 -16.59
C ILE A 155 -4.19 5.22 -17.81
N THR A 156 -4.62 6.22 -18.60
CA THR A 156 -5.53 5.98 -19.74
C THR A 156 -4.85 6.21 -21.09
N ASP A 157 -4.53 7.47 -21.43
CA ASP A 157 -3.94 7.85 -22.71
C ASP A 157 -3.28 9.22 -22.59
N ASN A 158 -2.48 9.58 -23.61
CA ASN A 158 -2.04 10.96 -23.76
C ASN A 158 -3.24 11.86 -24.12
N ILE A 159 -3.57 12.80 -23.22
CA ILE A 159 -4.68 13.75 -23.39
C ILE A 159 -4.23 15.14 -23.83
N CYS A 160 -2.93 15.34 -23.98
CA CYS A 160 -2.34 16.61 -24.41
C CYS A 160 -1.52 16.40 -25.68
N ASP A 161 -1.84 17.18 -26.71
CA ASP A 161 -1.08 17.19 -27.95
C ASP A 161 0.05 18.23 -27.89
N THR A 162 1.06 18.11 -28.73
CA THR A 162 2.12 19.12 -28.89
C THR A 162 1.59 20.48 -29.31
N GLY A 163 0.44 20.53 -29.99
CA GLY A 163 -0.34 21.76 -30.26
C GLY A 163 -0.92 22.45 -29.02
N SER A 164 -0.23 22.39 -27.88
CA SER A 164 -0.53 23.04 -26.60
C SER A 164 0.36 24.25 -26.39
N MET A 165 -0.14 25.26 -25.68
CA MET A 165 0.65 26.40 -25.24
C MET A 165 1.34 26.07 -23.92
N ILE A 166 2.66 26.14 -23.86
CA ILE A 166 3.47 25.73 -22.70
C ILE A 166 4.16 26.95 -22.12
N SER A 167 4.11 27.12 -20.80
CA SER A 167 4.88 28.16 -20.12
C SER A 167 6.37 27.95 -20.32
N ILE A 168 7.10 29.02 -20.59
CA ILE A 168 8.56 28.96 -20.71
C ILE A 168 9.23 28.40 -19.44
N ASP A 169 8.56 28.55 -18.28
CA ASP A 169 9.07 28.10 -16.99
C ASP A 169 9.21 26.57 -16.90
N VAL A 170 8.43 25.82 -17.69
CA VAL A 170 8.60 24.35 -17.84
C VAL A 170 10.00 24.02 -18.36
N PHE A 171 10.45 24.74 -19.39
CA PHE A 171 11.76 24.53 -19.99
C PHE A 171 12.89 25.14 -19.14
N ARG A 172 12.63 26.25 -18.44
CA ARG A 172 13.58 26.83 -17.46
C ARG A 172 13.77 25.91 -16.24
N ALA A 173 12.76 25.12 -15.88
CA ALA A 173 12.86 24.07 -14.86
C ALA A 173 13.66 22.83 -15.33
N GLY A 174 14.13 22.80 -16.58
CA GLY A 174 14.95 21.74 -17.12
C GLY A 174 14.18 20.61 -17.81
N VAL A 175 12.86 20.72 -17.95
CA VAL A 175 12.06 19.73 -18.69
C VAL A 175 12.40 19.83 -20.19
N ARG A 176 12.56 18.66 -20.84
CA ARG A 176 12.88 18.48 -22.26
C ARG A 176 12.15 17.26 -22.79
N PHE A 177 12.03 17.17 -24.11
CA PHE A 177 11.53 15.96 -24.77
C PHE A 177 12.59 14.86 -24.70
N ASP A 178 12.14 13.61 -24.59
CA ASP A 178 12.98 12.43 -24.73
C ASP A 178 13.63 12.37 -26.13
N ASP A 179 14.91 11.99 -26.20
CA ASP A 179 15.68 11.86 -27.44
C ASP A 179 15.76 10.41 -27.94
N ASP A 180 15.22 9.44 -27.20
CA ASP A 180 15.13 8.05 -27.64
C ASP A 180 14.11 7.89 -28.78
N ARG A 181 14.65 7.68 -29.98
CA ARG A 181 13.87 7.49 -31.22
C ARG A 181 13.06 6.20 -31.26
N GLN A 182 13.33 5.25 -30.38
CA GLN A 182 12.55 4.02 -30.26
C GLN A 182 11.26 4.23 -29.46
N ASN A 183 11.17 5.33 -28.72
CA ASN A 183 9.95 5.74 -28.05
C ASN A 183 8.97 6.34 -29.08
N GLY A 184 7.86 5.65 -29.33
CA GLY A 184 6.79 6.15 -30.21
C GLY A 184 5.79 7.11 -29.54
N PHE A 185 6.03 7.47 -28.27
CA PHE A 185 5.20 8.36 -27.46
C PHE A 185 6.03 9.47 -26.79
N GLU A 186 6.91 10.14 -27.54
CA GLU A 186 7.75 11.23 -27.02
C GLU A 186 6.93 12.36 -26.38
N ASP A 187 5.74 12.63 -26.92
CA ASP A 187 4.85 13.67 -26.40
C ASP A 187 4.27 13.29 -25.03
N TRP A 188 3.91 12.02 -24.86
CA TRP A 188 3.38 11.54 -23.57
C TRP A 188 4.47 11.55 -22.51
N GLU A 189 5.69 11.12 -22.84
CA GLU A 189 6.87 11.21 -21.96
C GLU A 189 7.08 12.65 -21.47
N PHE A 190 7.03 13.62 -22.39
CA PHE A 190 7.21 15.03 -22.04
C PHE A 190 6.18 15.50 -21.00
N TRP A 191 4.90 15.16 -21.17
CA TRP A 191 3.88 15.54 -20.20
C TRP A 191 4.03 14.84 -18.86
N LEU A 192 4.45 13.57 -18.85
CA LEU A 192 4.76 12.86 -17.61
C LEU A 192 5.97 13.51 -16.90
N SER A 193 7.00 13.91 -17.64
CA SER A 193 8.11 14.71 -17.12
C SER A 193 7.63 16.04 -16.53
N CYS A 194 6.68 16.74 -17.16
CA CYS A 194 6.07 17.95 -16.60
C CYS A 194 5.36 17.68 -15.27
N ILE A 195 4.59 16.60 -15.17
CA ILE A 195 3.91 16.19 -13.92
C ILE A 195 4.94 15.88 -12.82
N GLU A 196 6.04 15.19 -13.13
CA GLU A 196 7.13 14.92 -12.17
C GLU A 196 7.80 16.18 -11.64
N HIS A 197 7.80 17.28 -12.40
CA HIS A 197 8.33 18.58 -11.97
C HIS A 197 7.27 19.45 -11.27
N GLY A 198 6.07 18.92 -11.03
CA GLY A 198 4.99 19.60 -10.32
C GLY A 198 4.15 20.54 -11.19
N PHE A 199 4.31 20.50 -12.52
CA PHE A 199 3.44 21.26 -13.42
C PHE A 199 2.13 20.52 -13.68
N VAL A 200 1.06 21.30 -13.88
CA VAL A 200 -0.26 20.81 -14.28
C VAL A 200 -0.75 21.55 -15.51
N GLY A 201 -1.63 20.91 -16.29
CA GLY A 201 -2.27 21.52 -17.45
C GLY A 201 -3.65 22.05 -17.16
N ALA A 202 -4.21 22.82 -18.09
CA ALA A 202 -5.64 23.14 -18.12
C ALA A 202 -6.19 23.11 -19.56
N PRO A 203 -7.44 22.68 -19.77
CA PRO A 203 -8.04 22.70 -21.09
C PRO A 203 -8.47 24.11 -21.51
N CYS A 204 -8.44 24.38 -22.81
CA CYS A 204 -9.09 25.52 -23.44
C CYS A 204 -9.92 25.03 -24.64
N HIS A 205 -11.19 25.39 -24.67
CA HIS A 205 -12.13 24.95 -25.72
C HIS A 205 -12.65 26.09 -26.58
N ASP A 206 -12.21 27.32 -26.32
CA ASP A 206 -12.52 28.51 -27.11
C ASP A 206 -11.78 28.53 -28.46
N THR A 207 -10.84 27.60 -28.63
CA THR A 207 -10.15 27.33 -29.89
C THR A 207 -9.86 25.82 -30.06
N THR A 208 -9.26 25.45 -31.17
CA THR A 208 -8.95 24.07 -31.55
C THR A 208 -7.58 23.96 -32.20
N PHE A 209 -6.98 22.77 -32.11
CA PHE A 209 -5.76 22.44 -32.85
C PHE A 209 -6.14 21.89 -34.22
N GLU A 210 -5.72 22.60 -35.28
CA GLU A 210 -5.99 22.17 -36.66
C GLU A 210 -4.96 21.12 -37.10
N TYR A 211 -5.35 19.86 -36.92
CA TYR A 211 -4.48 18.71 -37.14
C TYR A 211 -4.67 18.10 -38.53
N ARG A 212 -3.58 17.97 -39.29
CA ARG A 212 -3.57 17.31 -40.60
C ARG A 212 -3.44 15.81 -40.44
N LEU A 213 -4.58 15.13 -40.29
CA LEU A 213 -4.58 13.67 -40.21
C LEU A 213 -4.33 13.00 -41.57
N ARG A 214 -3.28 12.18 -41.64
CA ARG A 214 -3.01 11.26 -42.76
C ARG A 214 -3.63 9.89 -42.50
N ALA A 215 -3.88 9.14 -43.58
CA ALA A 215 -4.40 7.77 -43.49
C ALA A 215 -3.44 6.84 -42.74
N GLU A 216 -2.13 7.04 -42.88
CA GLU A 216 -1.07 6.39 -42.10
C GLU A 216 -0.18 7.48 -41.47
N SER A 217 0.25 7.28 -40.22
CA SER A 217 1.05 8.23 -39.46
C SER A 217 1.97 7.54 -38.46
N ARG A 218 2.99 8.25 -37.98
CA ARG A 218 3.88 7.77 -36.90
C ARG A 218 3.10 7.32 -35.67
N PHE A 219 2.03 8.02 -35.31
CA PHE A 219 1.14 7.63 -34.21
C PHE A 219 0.44 6.28 -34.46
N LYS A 220 -0.05 6.02 -35.68
CA LYS A 220 -0.66 4.72 -36.01
C LYS A 220 0.35 3.58 -35.99
N GLU A 221 1.57 3.85 -36.46
CA GLU A 221 2.70 2.91 -36.40
C GLU A 221 3.09 2.60 -34.94
N ALA A 222 3.27 3.61 -34.10
CA ALA A 222 3.59 3.46 -32.68
C ALA A 222 2.50 2.68 -31.93
N ASN A 223 1.22 2.88 -32.27
CA ASN A 223 0.13 2.14 -31.65
C ASN A 223 0.10 0.64 -32.01
N ARG A 224 0.78 0.21 -33.09
CA ARG A 224 0.95 -1.23 -33.38
C ARG A 224 1.78 -1.94 -32.32
N ASP A 225 2.65 -1.21 -31.61
CA ASP A 225 3.46 -1.70 -30.49
C ASP A 225 3.22 -0.90 -29.19
N ARG A 226 1.96 -0.50 -28.95
CA ARG A 226 1.59 0.33 -27.79
C ARG A 226 2.06 -0.26 -26.46
N ALA A 227 2.05 -1.58 -26.31
CA ALA A 227 2.42 -2.26 -25.08
C ALA A 227 3.89 -2.03 -24.70
N ALA A 228 4.81 -2.06 -25.67
CA ALA A 228 6.22 -1.80 -25.43
C ALA A 228 6.45 -0.34 -25.03
N SER A 229 5.85 0.62 -25.75
CA SER A 229 5.99 2.05 -25.47
C SER A 229 5.42 2.44 -24.10
N VAL A 230 4.24 1.93 -23.71
CA VAL A 230 3.68 2.19 -22.37
C VAL A 230 4.56 1.54 -21.27
N SER A 231 5.13 0.35 -21.53
CA SER A 231 6.08 -0.28 -20.60
C SER A 231 7.33 0.57 -20.41
N PHE A 232 7.83 1.22 -21.46
CA PHE A 232 8.93 2.19 -21.38
C PHE A 232 8.55 3.38 -20.49
N LEU A 233 7.40 4.03 -20.73
CA LEU A 233 6.94 5.18 -19.93
C LEU A 233 6.83 4.83 -18.44
N ARG A 234 6.26 3.66 -18.11
CA ARG A 234 6.12 3.18 -16.73
C ARG A 234 7.48 2.98 -16.04
N LYS A 235 8.47 2.45 -16.77
CA LYS A 235 9.83 2.28 -16.23
C LYS A 235 10.52 3.63 -16.02
N ARG A 236 10.36 4.55 -16.97
CA ARG A 236 10.98 5.88 -16.97
C ARG A 236 10.42 6.81 -15.89
N HIS A 237 9.11 6.78 -15.67
CA HIS A 237 8.39 7.61 -14.69
C HIS A 237 7.79 6.80 -13.56
N ARG A 238 8.52 5.78 -13.08
CA ARG A 238 8.04 4.80 -12.09
C ARG A 238 7.29 5.43 -10.91
N ALA A 239 7.76 6.58 -10.41
CA ALA A 239 7.15 7.29 -9.29
C ALA A 239 5.69 7.68 -9.55
N LEU A 240 5.33 8.07 -10.78
CA LEU A 240 3.96 8.45 -11.13
C LEU A 240 2.99 7.26 -11.15
N PHE A 241 3.50 6.07 -11.47
CA PHE A 241 2.70 4.84 -11.61
C PHE A 241 2.63 4.04 -10.31
N GLN A 242 3.27 4.49 -9.23
CA GLN A 242 3.16 3.83 -7.93
C GLN A 242 1.77 4.06 -7.32
N ARG A 243 1.23 3.00 -6.71
CA ARG A 243 -0.09 3.00 -6.08
C ARG A 243 -0.33 4.22 -5.15
N PRO A 244 0.55 4.58 -4.19
CA PRO A 244 0.35 5.78 -3.36
C PRO A 244 0.12 7.05 -4.19
N MET A 245 0.93 7.27 -5.24
CA MET A 245 0.83 8.47 -6.09
C MET A 245 -0.48 8.51 -6.88
N LEU A 246 -0.87 7.37 -7.47
CA LEU A 246 -2.14 7.28 -8.22
C LEU A 246 -3.35 7.48 -7.29
N VAL A 247 -3.29 6.98 -6.05
CA VAL A 247 -4.35 7.20 -5.06
C VAL A 247 -4.40 8.65 -4.58
N ASP A 248 -3.27 9.36 -4.53
CA ASP A 248 -3.25 10.80 -4.27
C ASP A 248 -3.97 11.58 -5.37
N PHE A 249 -3.62 11.33 -6.64
CA PHE A 249 -4.31 11.95 -7.76
C PHE A 249 -5.80 11.62 -7.77
N GLU A 250 -6.16 10.38 -7.43
CA GLU A 250 -7.56 9.98 -7.30
C GLU A 250 -8.27 10.71 -6.16
N HIS A 251 -7.65 10.86 -4.98
CA HIS A 251 -8.22 11.60 -3.86
C HIS A 251 -8.43 13.09 -4.21
N GLU A 252 -7.48 13.70 -4.93
CA GLU A 252 -7.54 15.12 -5.28
C GLU A 252 -8.54 15.42 -6.40
N GLU A 253 -8.60 14.56 -7.42
CA GLU A 253 -9.29 14.86 -8.68
C GLU A 253 -10.59 14.07 -8.85
N CYS A 254 -10.58 12.78 -8.49
CA CYS A 254 -11.66 11.83 -8.79
C CYS A 254 -12.02 10.93 -7.58
N PRO A 255 -12.44 11.49 -6.42
CA PRO A 255 -12.61 10.71 -5.20
C PRO A 255 -13.55 9.50 -5.37
N ARG A 256 -13.19 8.35 -4.78
CA ARG A 256 -13.94 7.09 -4.87
C ARG A 256 -15.23 7.06 -4.07
N TYR A 257 -15.24 7.70 -2.91
CA TYR A 257 -16.32 7.59 -1.94
C TYR A 257 -17.02 8.94 -1.74
N LEU A 258 -18.34 8.90 -1.78
CA LEU A 258 -19.21 9.92 -1.21
C LEU A 258 -19.59 9.45 0.20
N PHE A 259 -19.39 10.28 1.22
CA PHE A 259 -19.86 10.04 2.58
C PHE A 259 -20.87 11.09 3.01
N ALA A 260 -22.10 10.66 3.28
CA ALA A 260 -23.21 11.48 3.75
C ALA A 260 -23.42 11.28 5.27
N ARG A 261 -23.34 12.38 6.01
CA ARG A 261 -23.45 12.38 7.47
C ARG A 261 -24.89 12.31 7.96
N THR A 262 -25.14 11.51 9.00
CA THR A 262 -26.49 11.34 9.56
C THR A 262 -26.94 12.47 10.49
N GLU A 263 -26.04 13.33 10.97
CA GLU A 263 -26.41 14.41 11.89
C GLU A 263 -26.93 15.66 11.15
N ASP A 264 -26.30 16.00 10.03
CA ASP A 264 -26.52 17.26 9.32
C ASP A 264 -26.65 17.10 7.79
N ALA A 265 -26.67 15.85 7.29
CA ALA A 265 -26.67 15.54 5.85
C ALA A 265 -25.51 16.19 5.07
N ALA A 266 -24.43 16.59 5.76
CA ALA A 266 -23.23 17.10 5.09
C ALA A 266 -22.60 16.00 4.23
N ILE A 267 -22.16 16.36 3.04
CA ILE A 267 -21.55 15.43 2.09
C ILE A 267 -20.06 15.73 1.97
N SER A 268 -19.28 14.66 1.91
CA SER A 268 -17.85 14.72 1.73
C SER A 268 -17.40 13.69 0.71
N PHE A 269 -16.46 14.06 -0.15
CA PHE A 269 -15.83 13.18 -1.13
C PHE A 269 -14.39 12.90 -0.70
N PHE A 270 -14.00 11.62 -0.69
CA PHE A 270 -12.63 11.20 -0.41
C PHE A 270 -12.31 9.86 -1.09
N THR A 271 -11.01 9.58 -1.23
CA THR A 271 -10.49 8.22 -1.48
C THR A 271 -9.71 7.76 -0.27
N ASP A 272 -8.63 8.45 0.04
CA ASP A 272 -7.90 8.28 1.31
C ASP A 272 -8.70 8.89 2.48
N PRO A 273 -9.11 8.10 3.48
CA PRO A 273 -9.89 8.57 4.63
C PRO A 273 -9.08 9.39 5.64
N THR A 274 -7.75 9.44 5.51
CA THR A 274 -6.87 10.22 6.40
C THR A 274 -6.60 11.63 5.90
N LYS A 275 -6.83 11.86 4.60
CA LYS A 275 -6.63 13.15 3.95
C LYS A 275 -7.86 14.03 4.05
N THR A 276 -7.65 15.34 3.89
CA THR A 276 -8.73 16.33 3.99
C THR A 276 -9.78 16.09 2.89
N PRO A 277 -11.03 15.76 3.23
CA PRO A 277 -12.05 15.47 2.23
C PRO A 277 -12.59 16.75 1.59
N ARG A 278 -13.05 16.64 0.34
CA ARG A 278 -13.79 17.73 -0.33
C ARG A 278 -15.22 17.77 0.18
N ARG A 279 -15.65 18.88 0.79
CA ARG A 279 -17.01 19.04 1.32
C ARG A 279 -17.96 19.65 0.31
N LEU A 280 -19.19 19.14 0.25
CA LEU A 280 -20.27 19.56 -0.65
C LEU A 280 -21.60 19.60 0.09
N ARG A 281 -22.58 20.34 -0.45
CA ARG A 281 -23.97 20.33 0.03
C ARG A 281 -24.78 19.32 -0.77
N LEU A 282 -25.92 18.89 -0.21
CA LEU A 282 -26.84 17.98 -0.89
C LEU A 282 -27.33 18.55 -2.24
N ASP A 283 -27.58 19.85 -2.30
CA ASP A 283 -28.02 20.52 -3.53
C ASP A 283 -26.97 20.49 -4.63
N ASP A 284 -25.69 20.34 -4.29
CA ASP A 284 -24.59 20.26 -5.25
C ASP A 284 -24.49 18.87 -5.89
N ILE A 285 -24.91 17.81 -5.17
CA ILE A 285 -24.76 16.43 -5.66
C ILE A 285 -25.81 16.03 -6.68
N ILE A 286 -27.00 16.63 -6.66
CA ILE A 286 -28.09 16.31 -7.59
C ILE A 286 -27.71 16.73 -9.02
N PRO A 287 -27.25 17.98 -9.27
CA PRO A 287 -26.70 18.36 -10.58
C PRO A 287 -25.48 17.54 -10.95
N ALA A 288 -24.55 17.28 -10.02
CA ALA A 288 -23.35 16.49 -10.30
C ALA A 288 -23.68 15.06 -10.76
N PHE A 289 -24.63 14.38 -10.11
CA PHE A 289 -25.07 13.04 -10.52
C PHE A 289 -25.64 13.05 -11.94
N TRP A 290 -26.61 13.92 -12.22
CA TRP A 290 -27.25 13.96 -13.54
C TRP A 290 -26.30 14.44 -14.65
N ALA A 291 -25.40 15.37 -14.34
CA ALA A 291 -24.36 15.81 -15.25
C ALA A 291 -23.35 14.68 -15.54
N SER A 292 -22.97 13.85 -14.55
CA SER A 292 -22.10 12.70 -14.79
C SER A 292 -22.73 11.63 -15.70
N ILE A 293 -24.07 11.60 -15.83
CA ILE A 293 -24.78 10.70 -16.77
C ILE A 293 -24.80 11.28 -18.19
N GLY A 294 -25.01 12.60 -18.34
CA GLY A 294 -25.04 13.26 -19.65
C GLY A 294 -23.65 13.53 -20.24
N GLU A 295 -22.67 13.79 -19.37
CA GLU A 295 -21.31 14.24 -19.66
C GLU A 295 -20.26 13.42 -18.87
N PRO A 296 -20.22 12.08 -19.06
CA PRO A 296 -19.43 11.17 -18.23
C PRO A 296 -17.91 11.38 -18.30
N ASP A 297 -17.40 11.88 -19.42
CA ASP A 297 -16.00 12.23 -19.69
C ASP A 297 -15.65 13.68 -19.32
N ASN A 298 -16.56 14.36 -18.62
CA ASN A 298 -16.44 15.76 -18.24
C ASN A 298 -16.76 16.00 -16.75
N VAL A 299 -17.70 15.23 -16.19
CA VAL A 299 -18.17 15.41 -14.82
C VAL A 299 -17.96 14.13 -14.01
N HIS A 300 -17.23 14.27 -12.91
CA HIS A 300 -17.02 13.20 -11.94
C HIS A 300 -18.19 13.10 -10.95
N PHE A 301 -18.61 11.87 -10.69
CA PHE A 301 -19.43 11.53 -9.53
C PHE A 301 -18.86 10.25 -8.90
N PRO A 302 -18.67 10.20 -7.57
CA PRO A 302 -18.05 9.05 -6.92
C PRO A 302 -18.73 7.71 -7.27
N PRO A 303 -17.97 6.63 -7.50
CA PRO A 303 -18.52 5.31 -7.81
C PRO A 303 -19.26 4.65 -6.63
N PHE A 304 -18.98 5.07 -5.39
CA PHE A 304 -19.55 4.48 -4.18
C PHE A 304 -20.13 5.53 -3.24
N LEU A 305 -21.26 5.22 -2.61
CA LEU A 305 -21.93 6.05 -1.62
C LEU A 305 -21.95 5.34 -0.27
N ILE A 306 -21.64 6.12 0.76
CA ILE A 306 -21.59 5.71 2.16
C ILE A 306 -22.47 6.66 2.97
N ALA A 307 -23.26 6.13 3.90
CA ALA A 307 -23.93 6.95 4.91
C ALA A 307 -23.59 6.47 6.31
N GLY A 308 -23.43 7.42 7.23
CA GLY A 308 -22.98 7.15 8.58
C GLY A 308 -22.96 8.37 9.47
N SER A 309 -22.81 8.17 10.78
CA SER A 309 -22.53 9.27 11.69
C SER A 309 -21.04 9.67 11.59
N GLY A 310 -20.71 10.95 11.81
CA GLY A 310 -19.32 11.39 11.89
C GLY A 310 -18.58 10.68 13.02
N ALA A 311 -19.26 10.44 14.15
CA ALA A 311 -18.71 9.69 15.27
C ALA A 311 -18.41 8.22 14.92
N THR A 312 -19.20 7.60 14.02
CA THR A 312 -18.95 6.24 13.52
C THR A 312 -17.68 6.20 12.67
N LEU A 313 -17.50 7.19 11.79
CA LEU A 313 -16.30 7.30 10.96
C LEU A 313 -15.05 7.53 11.83
N ASP A 314 -15.12 8.45 12.80
CA ASP A 314 -14.04 8.70 13.76
C ASP A 314 -13.68 7.45 14.57
N LEU A 315 -14.69 6.67 14.97
CA LEU A 315 -14.49 5.43 15.71
C LEU A 315 -13.75 4.38 14.87
N LEU A 316 -14.09 4.25 13.59
CA LEU A 316 -13.39 3.37 12.67
C LEU A 316 -11.97 3.87 12.37
N LEU A 317 -11.77 5.18 12.21
CA LEU A 317 -10.43 5.76 12.01
C LEU A 317 -9.52 5.40 13.20
N ARG A 318 -10.03 5.53 14.43
CA ARG A 318 -9.31 5.14 15.65
C ARG A 318 -9.05 3.64 15.77
N SER A 319 -9.86 2.79 15.12
CA SER A 319 -9.62 1.34 15.11
C SER A 319 -8.51 0.91 14.15
N ARG A 320 -7.99 1.82 13.32
CA ARG A 320 -6.90 1.56 12.35
C ARG A 320 -7.27 0.58 11.23
N MET A 321 -8.57 0.39 11.00
CA MET A 321 -9.10 -0.59 10.04
C MET A 321 -9.89 0.04 8.89
N VAL A 322 -10.08 1.36 8.86
CA VAL A 322 -10.88 2.01 7.78
C VAL A 322 -10.46 1.56 6.38
N PRO A 323 -9.16 1.53 6.02
CA PRO A 323 -8.76 1.13 4.68
C PRO A 323 -9.12 -0.32 4.35
N ASN A 324 -9.03 -1.21 5.34
CA ASN A 324 -9.44 -2.60 5.21
C ASN A 324 -10.97 -2.73 5.11
N VAL A 325 -11.72 -2.00 5.93
CA VAL A 325 -13.19 -1.94 5.88
C VAL A 325 -13.65 -1.46 4.50
N LEU A 326 -13.13 -0.34 3.99
CA LEU A 326 -13.48 0.18 2.66
C LEU A 326 -13.20 -0.84 1.55
N SER A 327 -12.05 -1.53 1.61
CA SER A 327 -11.72 -2.59 0.65
C SER A 327 -12.73 -3.76 0.71
N HIS A 328 -13.13 -4.18 1.91
CA HIS A 328 -14.19 -5.20 2.08
C HIS A 328 -15.55 -4.71 1.56
N LEU A 329 -15.91 -3.44 1.77
CA LEU A 329 -17.17 -2.88 1.27
C LEU A 329 -17.22 -2.88 -0.25
N GLU A 330 -16.14 -2.48 -0.93
CA GLU A 330 -16.05 -2.56 -2.39
C GLU A 330 -16.29 -3.99 -2.88
N ARG A 331 -15.57 -4.97 -2.33
CA ARG A 331 -15.70 -6.39 -2.73
C ARG A 331 -17.08 -6.95 -2.43
N LEU A 332 -17.69 -6.60 -1.30
CA LEU A 332 -19.04 -7.05 -0.96
C LEU A 332 -20.09 -6.43 -1.89
N SER A 333 -19.90 -5.18 -2.33
CA SER A 333 -20.81 -4.51 -3.26
C SER A 333 -20.80 -5.10 -4.68
N GLU A 334 -19.77 -5.88 -5.03
CA GLU A 334 -19.73 -6.65 -6.29
C GLU A 334 -20.64 -7.89 -6.22
N LYS A 335 -21.00 -8.34 -5.02
CA LYS A 335 -21.80 -9.56 -4.77
C LYS A 335 -23.19 -9.28 -4.19
N ALA A 336 -23.43 -8.11 -3.64
CA ALA A 336 -24.69 -7.70 -3.04
C ALA A 336 -25.07 -6.27 -3.48
N ASN A 337 -26.36 -5.98 -3.61
CA ASN A 337 -26.81 -4.63 -3.94
C ASN A 337 -26.45 -3.64 -2.82
N VAL A 338 -26.66 -4.02 -1.56
CA VAL A 338 -26.48 -3.13 -0.41
C VAL A 338 -25.58 -3.79 0.63
N VAL A 339 -24.64 -3.04 1.19
CA VAL A 339 -23.79 -3.52 2.28
C VAL A 339 -24.08 -2.72 3.55
N PHE A 340 -24.50 -3.40 4.61
CA PHE A 340 -24.67 -2.83 5.94
C PHE A 340 -23.43 -3.07 6.78
N VAL A 341 -23.00 -2.09 7.57
CA VAL A 341 -21.90 -2.25 8.53
C VAL A 341 -22.47 -2.23 9.94
N GLN A 342 -22.02 -3.19 10.76
CA GLN A 342 -22.40 -3.28 12.16
C GLN A 342 -21.15 -3.27 13.02
N LEU A 343 -21.06 -2.29 13.91
CA LEU A 343 -19.97 -2.19 14.88
C LEU A 343 -20.36 -2.88 16.18
N GLY A 344 -19.47 -3.72 16.69
CA GLY A 344 -19.65 -4.42 17.97
C GLY A 344 -18.42 -4.29 18.85
N ASN A 345 -18.63 -4.14 20.16
CA ASN A 345 -17.54 -4.18 21.11
C ASN A 345 -17.13 -5.63 21.40
N ASP A 346 -15.83 -5.92 21.30
CA ASP A 346 -15.20 -7.15 21.75
C ASP A 346 -13.85 -6.78 22.40
N ALA A 347 -13.76 -6.92 23.72
CA ALA A 347 -12.57 -6.54 24.47
C ALA A 347 -11.42 -7.53 24.30
N ALA A 348 -11.70 -8.77 23.86
CA ALA A 348 -10.71 -9.83 23.77
C ALA A 348 -10.19 -10.00 22.33
N GLN A 349 -11.00 -9.67 21.32
CA GLN A 349 -10.66 -9.93 19.91
C GLN A 349 -11.01 -8.79 18.96
N ARG A 350 -10.25 -8.70 17.87
CA ARG A 350 -10.51 -7.90 16.67
C ARG A 350 -10.99 -8.86 15.61
N LYS A 351 -12.13 -8.60 14.98
CA LYS A 351 -12.71 -9.48 13.97
C LYS A 351 -13.50 -8.73 12.90
N ILE A 352 -13.37 -9.16 11.66
CA ILE A 352 -14.29 -8.82 10.57
C ILE A 352 -15.04 -10.08 10.14
N GLU A 353 -16.35 -10.00 9.92
CA GLU A 353 -17.15 -11.14 9.46
C GLU A 353 -18.20 -10.69 8.45
N PRO A 354 -18.10 -11.07 7.16
CA PRO A 354 -19.14 -10.84 6.19
C PRO A 354 -20.25 -11.88 6.30
N VAL A 355 -21.51 -11.45 6.18
CA VAL A 355 -22.70 -12.32 6.13
C VAL A 355 -23.55 -11.92 4.95
N PHE A 356 -23.83 -12.84 4.02
CA PHE A 356 -24.71 -12.58 2.88
C PHE A 356 -26.17 -12.85 3.25
N LEU A 357 -27.05 -12.00 2.73
CA LEU A 357 -28.51 -12.10 2.88
C LEU A 357 -29.14 -12.19 1.49
N GLU A 358 -30.02 -13.16 1.33
CA GLU A 358 -30.85 -13.29 0.13
C GLU A 358 -31.85 -12.15 0.01
N ALA A 359 -32.38 -11.95 -1.20
CA ALA A 359 -33.43 -10.97 -1.45
C ALA A 359 -34.69 -11.27 -0.61
N GLY A 360 -35.23 -10.24 0.04
CA GLY A 360 -36.41 -10.37 0.90
C GLY A 360 -36.12 -10.91 2.31
N ALA A 361 -34.84 -11.03 2.69
CA ALA A 361 -34.43 -11.44 4.03
C ALA A 361 -34.90 -10.46 5.11
N GLN A 362 -35.14 -10.97 6.31
CA GLN A 362 -35.42 -10.13 7.47
C GLN A 362 -34.12 -9.56 8.05
N HIS A 363 -34.10 -8.24 8.25
CA HIS A 363 -33.00 -7.51 8.85
C HIS A 363 -33.51 -6.64 10.00
N ASN A 364 -33.33 -7.13 11.23
CA ASN A 364 -33.86 -6.47 12.43
C ASN A 364 -32.82 -5.62 13.18
N ALA A 365 -31.56 -5.65 12.75
CA ALA A 365 -30.46 -5.00 13.49
C ALA A 365 -30.08 -3.68 12.81
N PRO A 366 -30.15 -2.53 13.50
CA PRO A 366 -29.90 -1.26 12.87
C PRO A 366 -28.41 -1.11 12.50
N ALA A 367 -28.13 -0.71 11.25
CA ALA A 367 -26.78 -0.52 10.72
C ALA A 367 -26.11 0.75 11.27
N ASP A 368 -24.79 0.71 11.44
CA ASP A 368 -23.97 1.87 11.81
C ASP A 368 -23.48 2.64 10.58
N LEU A 369 -23.26 1.92 9.46
CA LEU A 369 -23.06 2.48 8.13
C LEU A 369 -23.86 1.69 7.09
N ILE A 370 -24.16 2.34 5.96
CA ILE A 370 -24.63 1.69 4.74
C ILE A 370 -23.70 2.07 3.59
N PHE A 371 -23.47 1.13 2.67
CA PHE A 371 -22.63 1.28 1.49
C PHE A 371 -23.35 0.72 0.27
N LEU A 372 -23.30 1.45 -0.84
CA LEU A 372 -23.87 1.05 -2.13
C LEU A 372 -23.11 1.67 -3.31
N SER A 373 -23.28 1.10 -4.49
CA SER A 373 -22.67 1.62 -5.72
C SER A 373 -23.55 2.66 -6.42
N THR A 374 -22.92 3.62 -7.09
CA THR A 374 -23.62 4.59 -7.96
C THR A 374 -24.31 3.89 -9.14
N SER A 375 -23.81 2.74 -9.60
CA SER A 375 -24.53 1.88 -10.56
C SER A 375 -25.88 1.42 -10.03
N LEU A 376 -25.97 0.98 -8.77
CA LEU A 376 -27.25 0.61 -8.18
C LEU A 376 -28.24 1.78 -8.19
N VAL A 377 -27.79 2.99 -7.83
CA VAL A 377 -28.64 4.19 -7.85
C VAL A 377 -29.20 4.44 -9.26
N ARG A 378 -28.34 4.34 -10.28
CA ARG A 378 -28.77 4.47 -11.68
C ARG A 378 -29.81 3.41 -12.05
N ASP A 379 -29.57 2.16 -11.69
CA ASP A 379 -30.46 1.04 -11.99
C ASP A 379 -31.82 1.19 -11.28
N VAL A 380 -31.82 1.61 -10.02
CA VAL A 380 -33.05 1.89 -9.25
C VAL A 380 -33.90 2.96 -9.94
N ILE A 381 -33.28 4.06 -10.39
CA ILE A 381 -34.01 5.16 -11.04
C ILE A 381 -34.49 4.75 -12.43
N HIS A 382 -33.65 4.05 -13.20
CA HIS A 382 -33.98 3.58 -14.55
C HIS A 382 -35.16 2.60 -14.52
N ASN A 383 -35.12 1.64 -13.60
CA ASN A 383 -36.15 0.61 -13.44
C ASN A 383 -37.37 1.05 -12.63
N LYS A 384 -37.44 2.34 -12.21
CA LYS A 384 -38.51 2.89 -11.35
C LYS A 384 -38.71 2.09 -10.05
N ALA A 385 -37.62 1.56 -9.49
CA ALA A 385 -37.61 0.64 -8.36
C ALA A 385 -37.41 1.35 -7.01
N LEU A 386 -37.94 2.57 -6.83
CA LEU A 386 -37.73 3.35 -5.60
C LEU A 386 -38.37 2.69 -4.38
N ASP A 387 -39.56 2.09 -4.52
CA ASP A 387 -40.22 1.37 -3.41
C ASP A 387 -39.43 0.11 -3.01
N TRP A 388 -38.91 -0.61 -4.00
CA TRP A 388 -38.02 -1.76 -3.78
C TRP A 388 -36.75 -1.32 -3.03
N PHE A 389 -36.13 -0.21 -3.44
CA PHE A 389 -34.96 0.33 -2.76
C PHE A 389 -35.28 0.84 -1.36
N ALA A 390 -36.41 1.52 -1.16
CA ALA A 390 -36.84 2.03 0.13
C ALA A 390 -37.03 0.93 1.19
N SER A 391 -37.20 -0.33 0.77
CA SER A 391 -37.28 -1.48 1.67
C SER A 391 -36.03 -1.68 2.54
N ILE A 392 -34.88 -1.07 2.22
CA ILE A 392 -33.69 -1.08 3.10
C ILE A 392 -33.94 -0.42 4.46
N GLY A 393 -34.98 0.42 4.58
CA GLY A 393 -35.42 1.01 5.85
C GLY A 393 -36.41 0.14 6.62
N ASN A 394 -36.88 -0.96 6.04
CA ASN A 394 -37.91 -1.84 6.61
C ASN A 394 -37.28 -3.08 7.28
N GLN A 395 -38.09 -3.83 8.03
CA GLN A 395 -37.68 -5.13 8.56
C GLN A 395 -37.41 -6.17 7.46
N GLN A 396 -38.18 -6.12 6.37
CA GLN A 396 -37.96 -6.99 5.22
C GLN A 396 -37.24 -6.20 4.12
N VAL A 397 -36.03 -6.63 3.79
CA VAL A 397 -35.15 -5.95 2.83
C VAL A 397 -35.15 -6.73 1.52
N TRP A 398 -35.70 -6.13 0.47
CA TRP A 398 -35.79 -6.78 -0.85
C TRP A 398 -34.49 -6.83 -1.65
N PRO A 399 -33.62 -5.79 -1.62
CA PRO A 399 -32.31 -5.88 -2.26
C PRO A 399 -31.44 -6.99 -1.68
N THR A 400 -30.65 -7.68 -2.53
CA THR A 400 -29.63 -8.59 -2.03
C THR A 400 -28.66 -7.80 -1.17
N SER A 401 -28.32 -8.33 0.00
CA SER A 401 -27.60 -7.55 1.00
C SER A 401 -26.43 -8.32 1.58
N ALA A 402 -25.43 -7.61 2.07
CA ALA A 402 -24.38 -8.16 2.90
C ALA A 402 -24.29 -7.37 4.21
N ILE A 403 -23.95 -8.03 5.30
CA ILE A 403 -23.60 -7.40 6.57
C ILE A 403 -22.11 -7.60 6.82
N LEU A 404 -21.37 -6.51 6.92
CA LEU A 404 -20.00 -6.53 7.42
C LEU A 404 -20.02 -6.26 8.93
N LYS A 405 -19.84 -7.30 9.74
CA LYS A 405 -19.70 -7.17 11.19
C LYS A 405 -18.25 -6.83 11.51
N VAL A 406 -18.02 -5.68 12.14
CA VAL A 406 -16.71 -5.24 12.60
C VAL A 406 -16.73 -5.24 14.12
N ARG A 407 -15.98 -6.17 14.72
CA ARG A 407 -15.84 -6.28 16.18
C ARG A 407 -14.45 -5.86 16.61
N PHE A 408 -14.39 -4.98 17.58
CA PHE A 408 -13.16 -4.38 18.07
C PHE A 408 -13.32 -3.97 19.54
N PRO A 409 -12.23 -3.73 20.30
CA PRO A 409 -12.29 -3.14 21.64
C PRO A 409 -12.74 -1.66 21.61
N PHE A 410 -13.91 -1.41 21.04
CA PHE A 410 -14.57 -0.11 21.05
C PHE A 410 -14.98 0.27 22.49
N PRO A 411 -15.21 1.57 22.77
CA PRO A 411 -15.76 1.98 24.05
C PRO A 411 -17.05 1.22 24.39
N ARG A 412 -17.24 0.86 25.67
CA ARG A 412 -18.41 0.09 26.13
C ARG A 412 -19.75 0.74 25.73
N SER A 413 -19.79 2.07 25.69
CA SER A 413 -20.86 2.83 25.08
C SER A 413 -20.41 3.34 23.71
N LEU A 414 -20.93 2.73 22.64
CA LEU A 414 -20.80 3.28 21.29
C LEU A 414 -21.44 4.68 21.23
N PRO A 415 -21.00 5.56 20.31
CA PRO A 415 -21.63 6.85 20.10
C PRO A 415 -23.15 6.71 19.97
N ARG A 416 -23.91 7.61 20.60
CA ARG A 416 -25.37 7.64 20.44
C ARG A 416 -25.68 7.80 18.96
N ARG A 417 -26.51 6.90 18.43
CA ARG A 417 -26.96 6.96 17.05
C ARG A 417 -27.79 8.23 16.83
N SER A 418 -27.59 8.86 15.67
CA SER A 418 -28.45 9.95 15.21
C SER A 418 -29.91 9.48 15.17
N LEU A 419 -30.86 10.42 15.31
CA LEU A 419 -32.28 10.16 15.11
C LEU A 419 -32.57 9.64 13.69
N ILE A 420 -31.78 10.10 12.72
CA ILE A 420 -31.88 9.67 11.32
C ILE A 420 -30.89 8.51 11.10
N THR A 421 -31.41 7.40 10.59
CA THR A 421 -30.59 6.21 10.31
C THR A 421 -29.78 6.38 9.02
N PRO A 422 -28.62 5.70 8.87
CA PRO A 422 -27.87 5.66 7.62
C PRO A 422 -28.75 5.28 6.41
N GLN A 423 -29.66 4.32 6.59
CA GLN A 423 -30.61 3.89 5.58
C GLN A 423 -31.53 5.03 5.15
N GLN A 424 -32.10 5.77 6.11
CA GLN A 424 -32.99 6.89 5.81
C GLN A 424 -32.26 8.01 5.05
N VAL A 425 -30.99 8.30 5.39
CA VAL A 425 -30.18 9.26 4.63
C VAL A 425 -30.02 8.81 3.18
N MET A 426 -29.70 7.52 2.94
CA MET A 426 -29.58 7.02 1.56
C MET A 426 -30.89 7.04 0.80
N ILE A 427 -32.00 6.63 1.43
CA ILE A 427 -33.33 6.72 0.82
C ILE A 427 -33.64 8.16 0.42
N ASN A 428 -33.38 9.12 1.31
CA ASN A 428 -33.61 10.54 1.04
C ASN A 428 -32.72 11.06 -0.10
N CYS A 429 -31.43 10.72 -0.12
CA CYS A 429 -30.50 11.11 -1.18
C CYS A 429 -30.94 10.53 -2.55
N VAL A 430 -31.24 9.24 -2.61
CA VAL A 430 -31.68 8.58 -3.86
C VAL A 430 -33.01 9.15 -4.34
N ASN A 431 -33.97 9.37 -3.43
CA ASN A 431 -35.25 10.00 -3.78
C ASN A 431 -35.08 11.43 -4.29
N ALA A 432 -34.23 12.24 -3.66
CA ALA A 432 -33.94 13.60 -4.10
C ALA A 432 -33.32 13.64 -5.51
N ILE A 433 -32.39 12.73 -5.79
CA ILE A 433 -31.82 12.55 -7.14
C ILE A 433 -32.91 12.13 -8.13
N ALA A 434 -33.70 11.11 -7.79
CA ALA A 434 -34.68 10.49 -8.67
C ALA A 434 -35.85 11.40 -9.04
N THR A 435 -36.27 12.26 -8.11
CA THR A 435 -37.39 13.20 -8.26
C THR A 435 -36.98 14.55 -8.86
N SER A 436 -35.67 14.81 -8.97
CA SER A 436 -35.16 16.04 -9.56
C SER A 436 -35.63 16.25 -11.01
N PRO A 437 -36.05 17.47 -11.39
CA PRO A 437 -36.35 17.81 -12.77
C PRO A 437 -35.17 17.57 -13.73
N LEU A 438 -33.93 17.59 -13.21
CA LEU A 438 -32.71 17.31 -13.97
C LEU A 438 -32.64 15.87 -14.50
N ARG A 439 -33.47 14.94 -14.01
CA ARG A 439 -33.64 13.62 -14.66
C ARG A 439 -33.93 13.72 -16.16
N ARG A 440 -34.58 14.79 -16.62
CA ARG A 440 -34.88 15.01 -18.05
C ARG A 440 -33.64 15.34 -18.88
N THR A 441 -32.53 15.71 -18.25
CA THR A 441 -31.23 15.92 -18.91
C THR A 441 -30.41 14.63 -18.98
N ALA A 442 -30.84 13.56 -18.29
CA ALA A 442 -30.17 12.26 -18.35
C ALA A 442 -30.08 11.74 -19.80
N GLY A 443 -28.90 11.31 -20.21
CA GLY A 443 -28.64 10.78 -21.55
C GLY A 443 -28.53 11.82 -22.66
N LYS A 444 -28.60 13.13 -22.34
CA LYS A 444 -28.28 14.19 -23.30
C LYS A 444 -26.85 14.66 -23.09
N ARG A 445 -26.02 14.42 -24.11
CA ARG A 445 -24.70 15.03 -24.24
C ARG A 445 -24.86 16.43 -24.86
N TRP A 446 -24.33 17.42 -24.18
CA TRP A 446 -24.24 18.83 -24.59
C TRP A 446 -22.97 19.09 -25.39
N THR A 447 -21.91 18.35 -25.09
CA THR A 447 -20.68 18.34 -25.87
C THR A 447 -20.94 17.71 -27.23
N TRP A 448 -20.97 18.52 -28.29
CA TRP A 448 -21.24 18.04 -29.65
C TRP A 448 -20.12 17.15 -30.22
N ARG A 449 -18.91 17.21 -29.64
CA ARG A 449 -17.80 16.33 -30.01
C ARG A 449 -17.96 14.93 -29.38
N PRO A 450 -17.56 13.85 -30.08
CA PRO A 450 -17.57 12.50 -29.54
C PRO A 450 -16.75 12.37 -28.25
N ALA A 451 -17.20 11.51 -27.34
CA ALA A 451 -16.43 11.15 -26.15
C ALA A 451 -15.19 10.34 -26.55
N ARG A 452 -14.01 10.75 -26.04
CA ARG A 452 -12.76 9.99 -26.19
C ARG A 452 -12.28 9.40 -24.87
N LEU A 453 -12.51 10.11 -23.77
CA LEU A 453 -12.01 9.70 -22.45
C LEU A 453 -12.92 8.65 -21.82
N VAL A 454 -12.32 7.86 -20.92
CA VAL A 454 -13.07 6.95 -20.04
C VAL A 454 -13.98 7.78 -19.12
N PRO A 455 -15.22 7.33 -18.82
CA PRO A 455 -16.05 7.98 -17.80
C PRO A 455 -15.28 8.20 -16.50
N TYR A 456 -15.35 9.41 -15.92
CA TYR A 456 -14.65 9.73 -14.68
C TYR A 456 -15.04 8.80 -13.52
N SER A 457 -16.31 8.36 -13.48
CA SER A 457 -16.80 7.40 -12.49
C SER A 457 -16.18 6.00 -12.63
N ASP A 458 -15.63 5.65 -13.79
CA ASP A 458 -14.95 4.38 -14.06
C ASP A 458 -13.42 4.47 -13.90
N LEU A 459 -12.84 5.64 -13.58
CA LEU A 459 -11.38 5.76 -13.40
C LEU A 459 -10.84 4.88 -12.27
N HIS A 460 -11.60 4.61 -11.22
CA HIS A 460 -11.20 3.65 -10.18
C HIS A 460 -10.97 2.24 -10.76
N LYS A 461 -11.68 1.85 -11.83
CA LYS A 461 -11.47 0.58 -12.54
C LYS A 461 -10.23 0.62 -13.42
N ALA A 462 -10.00 1.75 -14.09
CA ALA A 462 -8.75 1.96 -14.83
C ALA A 462 -7.54 1.90 -13.90
N LEU A 463 -7.65 2.46 -12.69
CA LEU A 463 -6.61 2.40 -11.65
C LEU A 463 -6.40 0.94 -11.18
N ARG A 464 -7.47 0.19 -10.92
CA ARG A 464 -7.38 -1.26 -10.62
C ARG A 464 -6.66 -2.03 -11.73
N HIS A 465 -6.94 -1.72 -13.00
CA HIS A 465 -6.27 -2.33 -14.15
C HIS A 465 -4.78 -1.98 -14.21
N GLU A 466 -4.43 -0.71 -14.00
CA GLU A 466 -3.04 -0.23 -13.99
C GLU A 466 -2.22 -0.90 -12.88
N ILE A 467 -2.77 -0.96 -11.67
CA ILE A 467 -2.14 -1.68 -10.54
C ILE A 467 -2.16 -3.20 -10.78
N GLY A 468 -3.08 -3.71 -11.58
CA GLY A 468 -3.31 -5.14 -11.77
C GLY A 468 -3.90 -5.80 -10.52
N GLY A 469 -4.67 -5.05 -9.71
CA GLY A 469 -5.27 -5.55 -8.48
C GLY A 469 -6.58 -4.87 -8.10
N SER A 470 -7.47 -5.59 -7.42
CA SER A 470 -8.83 -5.13 -7.10
C SER A 470 -9.37 -5.79 -5.83
N PRO A 471 -9.81 -5.04 -4.81
CA PRO A 471 -9.79 -3.59 -4.71
C PRO A 471 -8.37 -3.05 -4.46
N VAL A 472 -8.11 -1.80 -4.88
CA VAL A 472 -6.85 -1.13 -4.58
C VAL A 472 -6.93 -0.44 -3.22
N LEU A 473 -5.93 -0.65 -2.37
CA LEU A 473 -5.88 -0.06 -1.03
C LEU A 473 -6.07 1.48 -1.10
N PRO A 474 -7.10 2.05 -0.43
CA PRO A 474 -7.44 3.46 -0.53
C PRO A 474 -6.59 4.31 0.44
N LEU A 475 -5.26 4.26 0.30
CA LEU A 475 -4.32 5.06 1.09
C LEU A 475 -3.29 5.70 0.20
N GLY A 476 -3.20 7.01 0.18
CA GLY A 476 -2.19 7.74 -0.57
C GLY A 476 -0.78 7.59 -0.01
N HIS A 477 0.08 8.57 -0.29
CA HIS A 477 1.26 8.77 0.55
C HIS A 477 0.83 9.21 1.96
N SER A 478 1.52 8.68 2.97
CA SER A 478 1.31 9.05 4.37
C SER A 478 1.63 10.52 4.63
N GLU A 479 0.96 11.13 5.62
CA GLU A 479 1.31 12.47 6.09
C GLU A 479 2.77 12.51 6.55
N GLY A 480 3.53 13.51 6.09
CA GLY A 480 4.97 13.62 6.33
C GLY A 480 5.84 12.68 5.48
N SER A 481 5.26 11.97 4.51
CA SER A 481 5.99 11.08 3.57
C SER A 481 6.84 10.01 4.25
N ARG A 482 6.31 9.40 5.31
CA ARG A 482 6.94 8.26 5.98
C ARG A 482 7.00 7.06 5.03
N LYS A 483 8.11 6.31 5.06
CA LYS A 483 8.23 5.02 4.36
C LYS A 483 7.17 4.06 4.89
N THR A 484 6.65 3.17 4.06
CA THR A 484 5.59 2.23 4.39
C THR A 484 6.11 0.79 4.46
N ALA A 485 5.72 0.04 5.49
CA ALA A 485 6.08 -1.36 5.65
C ALA A 485 4.83 -2.22 5.86
N ALA A 486 4.67 -3.26 5.04
CA ALA A 486 3.66 -4.30 5.21
C ALA A 486 4.27 -5.55 5.85
N LEU A 487 3.74 -5.95 7.00
CA LEU A 487 4.15 -7.16 7.72
C LEU A 487 3.04 -8.20 7.60
N LEU A 488 3.35 -9.34 7.00
CA LEU A 488 2.36 -10.37 6.66
C LEU A 488 2.46 -11.53 7.64
N VAL A 489 1.32 -12.01 8.14
CA VAL A 489 1.23 -13.19 9.04
C VAL A 489 0.05 -14.10 8.64
N PRO A 490 0.18 -15.43 8.79
CA PRO A 490 -0.88 -16.38 8.38
C PRO A 490 -2.06 -16.41 9.37
N ASN A 491 -1.79 -16.05 10.63
CA ASN A 491 -2.79 -15.91 11.66
C ASN A 491 -2.28 -14.89 12.70
N ALA A 492 -3.17 -14.40 13.56
CA ALA A 492 -2.83 -13.50 14.66
C ALA A 492 -3.41 -14.00 15.99
N SER A 493 -3.32 -15.32 16.21
CA SER A 493 -3.70 -15.99 17.46
C SER A 493 -2.41 -16.19 18.26
N PHE A 494 -2.20 -15.41 19.32
CA PHE A 494 -0.86 -15.13 19.88
C PHE A 494 0.03 -16.36 20.11
N GLY A 495 1.09 -16.50 19.30
CA GLY A 495 2.19 -17.44 19.45
C GLY A 495 3.55 -16.74 19.46
N GLY A 496 4.62 -17.54 19.38
CA GLY A 496 6.00 -17.03 19.40
C GLY A 496 6.36 -16.24 18.14
N ALA A 497 5.91 -16.68 16.96
CA ALA A 497 6.21 -16.05 15.69
C ALA A 497 5.55 -14.66 15.58
N GLU A 498 4.29 -14.54 15.99
CA GLU A 498 3.53 -13.30 15.94
C GLU A 498 4.21 -12.22 16.80
N LYS A 499 4.66 -12.57 18.02
CA LYS A 499 5.43 -11.67 18.92
C LYS A 499 6.68 -11.09 18.24
N VAL A 500 7.38 -11.87 17.42
CA VAL A 500 8.55 -11.39 16.66
C VAL A 500 8.13 -10.32 15.64
N VAL A 501 7.00 -10.50 14.97
CA VAL A 501 6.47 -9.51 14.01
C VAL A 501 6.09 -8.20 14.69
N TYR A 502 5.50 -8.26 15.88
CA TYR A 502 5.23 -7.05 16.66
C TYR A 502 6.52 -6.33 17.07
N ALA A 503 7.56 -7.07 17.49
CA ALA A 503 8.85 -6.48 17.81
C ALA A 503 9.51 -5.84 16.59
N ALA A 504 9.54 -6.53 15.45
CA ALA A 504 10.03 -5.98 14.18
C ALA A 504 9.29 -4.69 13.78
N SER A 505 7.96 -4.67 13.93
CA SER A 505 7.15 -3.48 13.66
C SER A 505 7.52 -2.30 14.55
N ARG A 506 7.79 -2.52 15.83
CA ARG A 506 8.24 -1.47 16.75
C ARG A 506 9.58 -0.87 16.32
N GLU A 507 10.54 -1.70 15.91
CA GLU A 507 11.85 -1.22 15.43
C GLU A 507 11.71 -0.45 14.10
N LEU A 508 10.88 -0.92 13.17
CA LEU A 508 10.57 -0.19 11.93
C LEU A 508 9.91 1.16 12.21
N LYS A 509 8.96 1.20 13.15
CA LYS A 509 8.28 2.44 13.54
C LYS A 509 9.23 3.42 14.21
N ALA A 510 10.15 2.94 15.05
CA ALA A 510 11.22 3.75 15.62
C ALA A 510 12.17 4.31 14.55
N ALA A 511 12.35 3.59 13.44
CA ALA A 511 13.08 4.05 12.26
C ALA A 511 12.25 4.96 11.32
N GLY A 512 11.02 5.34 11.70
CA GLY A 512 10.18 6.28 10.96
C GLY A 512 9.25 5.66 9.92
N TYR A 513 9.08 4.33 9.91
CA TYR A 513 8.10 3.68 9.04
C TYR A 513 6.67 3.82 9.55
N GLU A 514 5.73 3.96 8.62
CA GLU A 514 4.32 3.63 8.80
C GLU A 514 4.12 2.13 8.59
N THR A 515 3.50 1.46 9.55
CA THR A 515 3.53 0.00 9.65
C THR A 515 2.12 -0.60 9.51
N HIS A 516 1.98 -1.60 8.65
CA HIS A 516 0.70 -2.24 8.34
C HIS A 516 0.78 -3.73 8.64
N LEU A 517 -0.13 -4.24 9.47
CA LEU A 517 -0.29 -5.67 9.70
C LEU A 517 -1.30 -6.25 8.72
N PHE A 518 -0.89 -7.26 7.96
CA PHE A 518 -1.78 -8.07 7.14
C PHE A 518 -1.90 -9.47 7.74
N VAL A 519 -3.10 -9.79 8.23
CA VAL A 519 -3.45 -11.13 8.71
C VAL A 519 -4.13 -11.87 7.55
N LEU A 520 -3.42 -12.83 6.97
CA LEU A 520 -3.77 -13.53 5.73
C LEU A 520 -4.12 -14.99 6.02
N GLY A 521 -5.39 -15.37 5.90
CA GLY A 521 -5.89 -16.71 6.22
C GLY A 521 -6.81 -16.77 7.44
N THR A 522 -6.87 -15.69 8.24
CA THR A 522 -7.87 -15.53 9.31
C THR A 522 -8.43 -14.10 9.34
N SER A 523 -9.69 -13.98 9.74
CA SER A 523 -10.39 -12.68 9.89
C SER A 523 -10.52 -12.23 11.34
N ARG A 524 -9.68 -12.80 12.22
CA ARG A 524 -9.64 -12.51 13.66
C ARG A 524 -8.20 -12.39 14.18
N MET A 525 -8.05 -11.63 15.25
CA MET A 525 -6.81 -11.40 15.99
C MET A 525 -7.15 -11.17 17.47
N ASP A 526 -6.37 -11.72 18.41
CA ASP A 526 -6.57 -11.41 19.83
C ASP A 526 -6.06 -9.99 20.17
N VAL A 527 -6.69 -9.33 21.14
CA VAL A 527 -6.29 -7.99 21.62
C VAL A 527 -5.24 -8.14 22.72
N ILE A 528 -4.09 -7.51 22.54
CA ILE A 528 -3.07 -7.37 23.58
C ILE A 528 -2.63 -5.91 23.68
N ASP A 529 -2.84 -5.32 24.85
CA ASP A 529 -2.63 -3.89 25.10
C ASP A 529 -1.20 -3.42 24.77
N GLU A 530 -0.17 -4.21 25.10
CA GLU A 530 1.22 -3.84 24.85
C GLU A 530 1.54 -3.72 23.35
N PHE A 531 0.82 -4.47 22.52
CA PHE A 531 1.07 -4.55 21.10
C PHE A 531 0.10 -3.71 20.27
N ASP A 532 -0.91 -3.11 20.90
CA ASP A 532 -1.93 -2.30 20.23
C ASP A 532 -1.31 -1.19 19.39
N GLN A 533 -0.20 -0.59 19.81
CA GLN A 533 0.44 0.54 19.11
C GLN A 533 1.47 0.15 18.05
N SER A 534 1.71 -1.15 17.86
CA SER A 534 2.77 -1.65 16.98
C SER A 534 2.51 -1.38 15.49
N PHE A 535 1.25 -1.21 15.10
CA PHE A 535 0.84 -1.03 13.70
C PHE A 535 -0.04 0.20 13.53
N ASP A 536 0.18 0.98 12.49
CA ASP A 536 -0.66 2.12 12.11
C ASP A 536 -1.96 1.67 11.43
N TYR A 537 -1.94 0.51 10.75
CA TYR A 537 -3.13 -0.10 10.14
C TYR A 537 -3.17 -1.62 10.29
N ILE A 538 -4.38 -2.18 10.32
CA ILE A 538 -4.63 -3.62 10.42
C ILE A 538 -5.56 -4.06 9.30
N HIS A 539 -5.16 -5.11 8.60
CA HIS A 539 -5.85 -5.65 7.43
C HIS A 539 -6.13 -7.14 7.62
N PHE A 540 -7.39 -7.53 7.48
CA PHE A 540 -7.81 -8.93 7.49
C PHE A 540 -8.15 -9.41 6.08
N TRP A 541 -7.66 -10.58 5.72
CA TRP A 541 -8.01 -11.25 4.47
C TRP A 541 -7.98 -12.78 4.63
N ASP A 542 -9.13 -13.42 4.83
CA ASP A 542 -9.22 -14.87 5.05
C ASP A 542 -9.63 -15.68 3.82
N GLN A 543 -10.34 -15.07 2.87
CA GLN A 543 -10.93 -15.81 1.75
C GLN A 543 -9.89 -16.27 0.74
N GLY A 544 -9.78 -17.60 0.58
CA GLY A 544 -9.01 -18.24 -0.49
C GLY A 544 -7.51 -18.24 -0.26
N ILE A 545 -7.03 -18.02 0.97
CA ILE A 545 -5.61 -18.08 1.32
C ILE A 545 -5.36 -19.36 2.13
N PRO A 546 -4.75 -20.40 1.53
CA PRO A 546 -4.41 -21.60 2.28
C PRO A 546 -3.27 -21.31 3.27
N ALA A 547 -3.39 -21.85 4.49
CA ALA A 547 -2.32 -21.75 5.48
C ALA A 547 -1.11 -22.64 5.11
N TRP A 548 -1.36 -23.80 4.49
CA TRP A 548 -0.37 -24.81 4.13
C TRP A 548 -0.80 -25.60 2.89
N GLY A 549 0.14 -26.37 2.33
CA GLY A 549 -0.06 -27.18 1.12
C GLY A 549 0.25 -26.41 -0.16
N GLY A 550 -0.07 -27.01 -1.30
CA GLY A 550 0.04 -26.34 -2.60
C GLY A 550 0.16 -27.32 -3.76
N SER A 551 0.33 -26.76 -4.96
CA SER A 551 0.43 -27.50 -6.23
C SER A 551 1.87 -27.78 -6.66
N GLY A 552 2.86 -27.21 -5.96
CA GLY A 552 4.28 -27.43 -6.18
C GLY A 552 4.95 -28.07 -4.98
N SER A 553 6.12 -28.69 -5.19
CA SER A 553 6.94 -29.25 -4.13
C SER A 553 8.42 -28.99 -4.43
N PHE A 554 9.19 -28.64 -3.41
CA PHE A 554 10.63 -28.42 -3.48
C PHE A 554 11.31 -29.05 -2.28
N LEU A 555 12.27 -29.95 -2.53
CA LEU A 555 12.94 -30.75 -1.48
C LEU A 555 11.96 -31.48 -0.53
N GLY A 556 10.80 -31.88 -1.05
CA GLY A 556 9.75 -32.57 -0.28
C GLY A 556 8.86 -31.64 0.55
N GLN A 557 9.07 -30.32 0.50
CA GLN A 557 8.16 -29.32 1.07
C GLN A 557 7.19 -28.82 -0.01
N ASP A 558 5.89 -28.94 0.26
CA ASP A 558 4.88 -28.37 -0.62
C ASP A 558 4.81 -26.84 -0.48
N PHE A 559 4.54 -26.17 -1.60
CA PHE A 559 4.35 -24.73 -1.67
C PHE A 559 3.26 -24.34 -2.68
N ILE A 560 2.72 -23.14 -2.51
CA ILE A 560 1.66 -22.59 -3.37
C ILE A 560 2.31 -21.93 -4.58
N ALA A 561 2.07 -22.50 -5.76
CA ALA A 561 2.54 -21.93 -7.03
C ALA A 561 1.51 -20.94 -7.61
N GLU A 562 1.93 -20.13 -8.59
CA GLU A 562 1.09 -19.11 -9.25
C GLU A 562 -0.23 -19.66 -9.80
N GLY A 563 -0.26 -20.92 -10.26
CA GLY A 563 -1.45 -21.57 -10.80
C GLY A 563 -2.49 -22.00 -9.76
N HIS A 564 -2.25 -21.77 -8.47
CA HIS A 564 -3.23 -22.07 -7.42
C HIS A 564 -4.41 -21.08 -7.48
N ASP A 565 -5.60 -21.55 -7.12
CA ASP A 565 -6.83 -20.75 -7.05
C ASP A 565 -6.81 -19.83 -5.81
N VAL A 566 -6.00 -18.78 -5.89
CA VAL A 566 -5.93 -17.66 -4.95
C VAL A 566 -6.38 -16.40 -5.69
N ASP A 567 -7.09 -15.51 -5.01
CA ASP A 567 -7.42 -14.20 -5.55
C ASP A 567 -6.19 -13.27 -5.55
N TRP A 568 -5.27 -13.53 -6.49
CA TRP A 568 -4.01 -12.81 -6.65
C TRP A 568 -4.22 -11.34 -6.92
N ALA A 569 -5.26 -11.00 -7.69
CA ALA A 569 -5.60 -9.62 -8.00
C ALA A 569 -5.98 -8.86 -6.74
N ALA A 570 -6.76 -9.46 -5.84
CA ALA A 570 -7.10 -8.79 -4.60
C ALA A 570 -5.90 -8.62 -3.67
N LEU A 571 -5.08 -9.66 -3.47
CA LEU A 571 -3.86 -9.54 -2.67
C LEU A 571 -2.91 -8.48 -3.23
N LYS A 572 -2.72 -8.45 -4.55
CA LYS A 572 -1.90 -7.44 -5.21
C LYS A 572 -2.46 -6.03 -5.00
N GLY A 573 -3.77 -5.84 -5.14
CA GLY A 573 -4.42 -4.54 -4.92
C GLY A 573 -4.21 -4.00 -3.50
N GLN A 574 -4.07 -4.89 -2.52
CA GLN A 574 -3.82 -4.54 -1.12
C GLN A 574 -2.32 -4.31 -0.80
N LEU A 575 -1.41 -5.03 -1.46
CA LEU A 575 0.03 -5.02 -1.14
C LEU A 575 0.92 -4.19 -2.09
N SER A 576 0.37 -3.67 -3.19
CA SER A 576 1.14 -2.87 -4.14
C SER A 576 1.58 -1.53 -3.55
N GLY A 577 2.78 -1.07 -3.93
CA GLY A 577 3.26 0.28 -3.61
C GLY A 577 3.68 0.52 -2.16
N PHE A 578 3.92 -0.53 -1.38
CA PHE A 578 4.67 -0.44 -0.13
C PHE A 578 6.17 -0.30 -0.40
N ASP A 579 6.91 0.43 0.44
CA ASP A 579 8.36 0.52 0.33
C ASP A 579 9.05 -0.79 0.75
N LEU A 580 8.47 -1.48 1.74
CA LEU A 580 8.95 -2.75 2.28
C LEU A 580 7.78 -3.72 2.52
N VAL A 581 7.94 -4.97 2.09
CA VAL A 581 7.04 -6.09 2.44
C VAL A 581 7.86 -7.18 3.13
N ILE A 582 7.47 -7.53 4.35
CA ILE A 582 8.07 -8.62 5.13
C ILE A 582 7.06 -9.76 5.22
N ASN A 583 7.33 -10.86 4.54
CA ASN A 583 6.56 -12.09 4.66
C ASN A 583 7.02 -12.90 5.88
N ASN A 584 6.14 -13.12 6.86
CA ASN A 584 6.40 -13.96 8.02
C ASN A 584 5.52 -15.21 7.91
N HIS A 585 6.03 -16.25 7.25
CA HIS A 585 5.40 -17.57 7.12
C HIS A 585 4.03 -17.61 6.41
N VAL A 586 3.72 -16.64 5.54
CA VAL A 586 2.52 -16.74 4.67
C VAL A 586 2.88 -17.50 3.41
N MET A 587 2.56 -18.80 3.38
CA MET A 587 2.89 -19.71 2.26
C MET A 587 2.33 -19.22 0.92
N ALA A 588 1.12 -18.67 0.93
CA ALA A 588 0.42 -18.30 -0.29
C ALA A 588 1.00 -17.08 -1.00
N VAL A 589 1.77 -16.23 -0.30
CA VAL A 589 2.16 -14.93 -0.88
C VAL A 589 3.46 -15.00 -1.67
N HIS A 590 4.26 -16.07 -1.53
CA HIS A 590 5.57 -16.21 -2.18
C HIS A 590 5.56 -15.87 -3.68
N PRO A 591 4.60 -16.34 -4.50
CA PRO A 591 4.57 -15.98 -5.92
C PRO A 591 4.31 -14.49 -6.18
N LEU A 592 3.46 -13.86 -5.35
CA LEU A 592 3.14 -12.44 -5.48
C LEU A 592 4.35 -11.54 -5.14
N ILE A 593 5.22 -11.98 -4.23
CA ILE A 593 6.39 -11.19 -3.80
C ILE A 593 7.29 -10.82 -4.97
N ALA A 594 7.54 -11.73 -5.92
CA ALA A 594 8.34 -11.44 -7.11
C ALA A 594 7.77 -10.28 -7.94
N ARG A 595 6.43 -10.22 -8.04
CA ARG A 595 5.74 -9.15 -8.75
C ARG A 595 5.90 -7.81 -8.05
N LEU A 596 5.67 -7.77 -6.72
CA LEU A 596 5.86 -6.56 -5.92
C LEU A 596 7.30 -6.04 -6.00
N ARG A 597 8.26 -6.96 -5.97
CA ARG A 597 9.69 -6.63 -6.15
C ARG A 597 9.98 -5.97 -7.49
N SER A 598 9.42 -6.51 -8.59
CA SER A 598 9.58 -5.92 -9.92
C SER A 598 9.00 -4.50 -10.01
N GLU A 599 8.01 -4.18 -9.19
CA GLU A 599 7.34 -2.88 -9.11
C GLU A 599 8.06 -1.89 -8.19
N GLY A 600 9.02 -2.34 -7.39
CA GLY A 600 10.00 -1.51 -6.68
C GLY A 600 9.95 -1.61 -5.17
N THR A 601 9.04 -2.43 -4.67
CA THR A 601 8.95 -2.78 -3.26
C THR A 601 10.17 -3.62 -2.87
N ARG A 602 10.82 -3.28 -1.76
CA ARG A 602 11.80 -4.19 -1.16
C ARG A 602 11.09 -5.36 -0.54
N THR A 603 11.62 -6.56 -0.74
CA THR A 603 10.96 -7.78 -0.27
C THR A 603 11.87 -8.55 0.69
N ALA A 604 11.31 -8.94 1.83
CA ALA A 604 12.01 -9.72 2.84
C ALA A 604 11.17 -10.92 3.30
N CYS A 605 11.84 -12.03 3.63
CA CYS A 605 11.21 -13.21 4.23
C CYS A 605 11.79 -13.44 5.63
N TYR A 606 10.96 -13.40 6.67
CA TYR A 606 11.41 -13.64 8.05
C TYR A 606 11.06 -15.06 8.49
N LEU A 607 12.10 -15.86 8.73
CA LEU A 607 12.03 -17.28 9.08
C LEU A 607 12.38 -17.49 10.56
N HIS A 608 11.65 -18.40 11.21
CA HIS A 608 11.71 -18.59 12.67
C HIS A 608 11.99 -20.03 13.12
N VAL A 609 11.68 -21.04 12.30
CA VAL A 609 11.86 -22.45 12.67
C VAL A 609 11.98 -23.32 11.42
N VAL A 610 12.75 -24.39 11.52
CA VAL A 610 12.73 -25.52 10.58
C VAL A 610 11.87 -26.60 11.20
N ASP A 611 10.75 -26.92 10.56
CA ASP A 611 9.83 -27.95 11.02
C ASP A 611 10.31 -29.35 10.63
N ASN A 612 9.64 -30.38 11.15
CA ASN A 612 9.88 -31.76 10.76
C ASN A 612 8.57 -32.44 10.33
N THR A 613 8.65 -33.23 9.27
CA THR A 613 7.56 -34.14 8.87
C THR A 613 7.36 -35.26 9.90
N SER A 614 6.27 -36.01 9.76
CA SER A 614 6.01 -37.23 10.56
C SER A 614 7.13 -38.28 10.47
N PHE A 615 7.93 -38.25 9.38
CA PHE A 615 9.10 -39.10 9.18
C PHE A 615 10.42 -38.46 9.67
N LYS A 616 10.36 -37.38 10.46
CA LYS A 616 11.53 -36.63 10.97
C LYS A 616 12.44 -36.06 9.89
N ARG A 617 11.88 -35.73 8.73
CA ARG A 617 12.60 -34.99 7.68
C ARG A 617 12.41 -33.48 7.87
N PRO A 618 13.45 -32.66 7.72
CA PRO A 618 13.33 -31.20 7.73
C PRO A 618 12.30 -30.73 6.70
N ALA A 619 11.47 -29.78 7.09
CA ALA A 619 10.37 -29.24 6.32
C ALA A 619 10.00 -27.83 6.80
N GLY A 620 8.92 -27.28 6.26
CA GLY A 620 8.34 -26.00 6.66
C GLY A 620 8.79 -24.84 5.80
N GLN A 621 8.54 -23.65 6.32
CA GLN A 621 8.63 -22.38 5.59
C GLN A 621 10.04 -22.06 5.05
N PRO A 622 11.15 -22.42 5.71
CA PRO A 622 12.48 -22.22 5.14
C PRO A 622 12.66 -22.87 3.77
N PHE A 623 12.10 -24.05 3.53
CA PHE A 623 12.22 -24.74 2.23
C PHE A 623 11.38 -24.08 1.14
N ALA A 624 10.16 -23.62 1.48
CA ALA A 624 9.34 -22.84 0.57
C ALA A 624 10.02 -21.49 0.24
N ALA A 625 10.67 -20.88 1.23
CA ALA A 625 11.42 -19.63 1.05
C ALA A 625 12.65 -19.82 0.16
N ILE A 626 13.41 -20.91 0.32
CA ILE A 626 14.52 -21.29 -0.56
C ILE A 626 14.03 -21.52 -2.00
N ALA A 627 12.90 -22.21 -2.18
CA ALA A 627 12.30 -22.42 -3.50
C ALA A 627 11.98 -21.10 -4.23
N HIS A 628 11.75 -20.03 -3.46
CA HIS A 628 11.42 -18.69 -3.95
C HIS A 628 12.54 -17.68 -3.67
N GLU A 629 13.80 -18.12 -3.55
CA GLU A 629 14.94 -17.26 -3.18
C GLU A 629 14.99 -15.96 -4.00
N HIS A 630 14.82 -16.06 -5.31
CA HIS A 630 14.88 -14.94 -6.25
C HIS A 630 13.74 -13.92 -6.08
N CYS A 631 12.66 -14.28 -5.38
CA CYS A 631 11.56 -13.37 -5.09
C CYS A 631 11.95 -12.33 -4.02
N TYR A 632 12.94 -12.65 -3.18
CA TYR A 632 13.31 -11.84 -2.02
C TYR A 632 14.65 -11.11 -2.21
N ASP A 633 14.68 -9.85 -1.76
CA ASP A 633 15.92 -9.08 -1.64
C ASP A 633 16.67 -9.42 -0.33
N ALA A 634 15.95 -9.86 0.70
CA ALA A 634 16.50 -10.19 2.01
C ALA A 634 15.80 -11.38 2.69
N PHE A 635 16.54 -12.11 3.51
CA PHE A 635 16.06 -13.14 4.43
C PHE A 635 16.43 -12.75 5.84
N LEU A 636 15.48 -12.76 6.77
CA LEU A 636 15.74 -12.59 8.19
C LEU A 636 15.61 -13.95 8.86
N THR A 637 16.52 -14.26 9.78
CA THR A 637 16.48 -15.50 10.57
C THR A 637 16.50 -15.17 12.05
N CYS A 638 15.85 -15.98 12.88
CA CYS A 638 15.87 -15.77 14.33
C CYS A 638 17.20 -16.18 15.01
N SER A 639 18.16 -16.70 14.24
CA SER A 639 19.41 -17.27 14.74
C SER A 639 20.51 -17.33 13.66
N GLU A 640 21.77 -17.44 14.09
CA GLU A 640 22.92 -17.62 13.20
C GLU A 640 22.94 -19.02 12.57
N GLN A 641 22.55 -20.05 13.32
CA GLN A 641 22.42 -21.42 12.80
C GLN A 641 21.44 -21.49 11.62
N LEU A 642 20.28 -20.83 11.72
CA LEU A 642 19.31 -20.81 10.62
C LEU A 642 19.86 -20.01 9.43
N LYS A 643 20.65 -18.96 9.67
CA LYS A 643 21.34 -18.22 8.60
C LYS A 643 22.34 -19.12 7.86
N ILE A 644 23.19 -19.84 8.60
CA ILE A 644 24.13 -20.82 8.02
C ILE A 644 23.37 -21.92 7.27
N TYR A 645 22.25 -22.38 7.84
CA TYR A 645 21.39 -23.38 7.21
C TYR A 645 20.89 -22.92 5.84
N LEU A 646 20.26 -21.73 5.75
CA LEU A 646 19.80 -21.18 4.47
C LEU A 646 20.96 -21.03 3.46
N HIS A 647 22.11 -20.55 3.92
CA HIS A 647 23.29 -20.38 3.07
C HIS A 647 23.77 -21.73 2.50
N SER A 648 23.72 -22.80 3.29
CA SER A 648 24.11 -24.15 2.84
C SER A 648 23.20 -24.69 1.73
N PHE A 649 21.97 -24.18 1.61
CA PHE A 649 21.03 -24.49 0.53
C PHE A 649 21.12 -23.53 -0.67
N GLY A 650 22.11 -22.63 -0.69
CA GLY A 650 22.41 -21.76 -1.84
C GLY A 650 21.83 -20.35 -1.74
N VAL A 651 21.22 -19.96 -0.62
CA VAL A 651 20.83 -18.56 -0.42
C VAL A 651 22.10 -17.70 -0.25
N PRO A 652 22.29 -16.61 -1.02
CA PRO A 652 23.48 -15.76 -0.90
C PRO A 652 23.64 -15.19 0.51
N TYR A 653 24.85 -15.29 1.07
CA TYR A 653 25.11 -14.94 2.48
C TYR A 653 24.77 -13.47 2.78
N GLU A 654 25.05 -12.57 1.83
CA GLU A 654 24.79 -11.14 1.90
C GLU A 654 23.30 -10.77 1.91
N LYS A 655 22.42 -11.70 1.54
CA LYS A 655 20.96 -11.52 1.65
C LYS A 655 20.42 -11.91 3.03
N ILE A 656 21.21 -12.61 3.86
CA ILE A 656 20.69 -13.22 5.09
C ILE A 656 21.14 -12.43 6.33
N PHE A 657 20.16 -11.88 7.04
CA PHE A 657 20.33 -11.13 8.28
C PHE A 657 19.94 -12.02 9.46
N ALA A 658 20.89 -12.33 10.34
CA ALA A 658 20.57 -12.96 11.60
C ALA A 658 20.02 -11.89 12.55
N VAL A 659 18.81 -12.10 13.01
CA VAL A 659 18.11 -11.24 13.97
C VAL A 659 17.81 -12.09 15.22
N PRO A 660 18.79 -12.23 16.13
CA PRO A 660 18.60 -12.98 17.37
C PRO A 660 17.44 -12.40 18.20
N ASN A 661 16.56 -13.29 18.65
CA ASN A 661 15.34 -12.91 19.35
C ASN A 661 15.62 -12.21 20.70
N GLY A 662 15.09 -11.01 20.90
CA GLY A 662 15.04 -10.33 22.19
C GLY A 662 13.83 -10.74 23.03
N ALA A 663 13.77 -10.28 24.29
CA ALA A 663 12.56 -10.46 25.11
C ALA A 663 11.35 -9.77 24.46
N SER A 664 10.18 -10.42 24.47
CA SER A 664 9.01 -9.89 23.74
C SER A 664 8.32 -8.71 24.45
N PHE A 665 8.67 -8.43 25.71
CA PHE A 665 8.07 -7.40 26.53
C PHE A 665 9.13 -6.69 27.36
N SER A 666 8.82 -5.47 27.80
CA SER A 666 9.71 -4.69 28.65
C SER A 666 9.30 -4.77 30.12
N VAL A 667 10.27 -4.95 31.03
CA VAL A 667 10.01 -4.96 32.48
C VAL A 667 10.26 -3.56 33.06
N PRO A 668 9.27 -2.93 33.72
CA PRO A 668 9.49 -1.65 34.39
C PRO A 668 10.61 -1.76 35.44
N PRO A 669 11.56 -0.79 35.53
CA PRO A 669 12.70 -0.90 36.46
C PRO A 669 12.30 -1.14 37.92
N LYS A 670 11.21 -0.53 38.37
CA LYS A 670 10.67 -0.73 39.72
C LYS A 670 10.21 -2.18 39.95
N VAL A 671 9.47 -2.74 38.99
CA VAL A 671 8.97 -4.12 39.06
C VAL A 671 10.14 -5.10 39.01
N LEU A 672 11.15 -4.82 38.18
CA LEU A 672 12.37 -5.63 38.14
C LEU A 672 13.10 -5.62 39.49
N ALA A 673 13.29 -4.43 40.09
CA ALA A 673 13.93 -4.32 41.41
C ALA A 673 13.16 -5.07 42.50
N GLU A 674 11.82 -5.00 42.49
CA GLU A 674 10.97 -5.77 43.40
C GLU A 674 11.16 -7.28 43.20
N VAL A 675 11.08 -7.80 41.97
CA VAL A 675 11.30 -9.22 41.66
C VAL A 675 12.69 -9.67 42.11
N LEU A 676 13.73 -8.90 41.81
CA LEU A 676 15.10 -9.23 42.17
C LEU A 676 15.33 -9.19 43.70
N SER A 677 14.69 -8.26 44.42
CA SER A 677 14.77 -8.21 45.88
C SER A 677 14.19 -9.48 46.52
N VAL A 678 13.04 -9.96 46.03
CA VAL A 678 12.39 -11.20 46.50
C VAL A 678 13.18 -12.45 46.12
N ARG A 679 13.98 -12.41 45.05
CA ARG A 679 14.88 -13.50 44.66
C ARG A 679 16.15 -13.55 45.51
N ARG A 680 16.65 -12.38 45.95
CA ARG A 680 17.87 -12.27 46.77
C ARG A 680 17.65 -12.55 48.26
N ILE A 681 16.41 -12.48 48.74
CA ILE A 681 16.05 -12.87 50.11
C ILE A 681 16.04 -14.39 50.21
N GLU A 682 16.87 -14.95 51.10
CA GLU A 682 16.82 -16.37 51.46
C GLU A 682 15.41 -16.75 51.97
N ARG A 683 14.77 -17.72 51.30
CA ARG A 683 13.43 -18.18 51.68
C ARG A 683 13.53 -19.26 52.75
N LYS A 684 12.73 -19.13 53.81
CA LYS A 684 12.71 -20.08 54.94
C LYS A 684 12.24 -21.52 54.59
N ASP A 685 11.60 -21.74 53.44
CA ASP A 685 10.99 -23.03 53.04
C ASP A 685 11.79 -23.79 51.95
N ASP A 686 12.91 -23.24 51.47
CA ASP A 686 13.96 -23.87 50.62
C ASP A 686 13.58 -24.69 49.35
N ARG A 687 12.28 -24.82 48.98
CA ARG A 687 11.82 -25.58 47.80
C ARG A 687 12.10 -24.86 46.48
N LEU A 688 12.60 -25.58 45.47
CA LEU A 688 12.94 -25.02 44.15
C LEU A 688 11.66 -24.76 43.36
N ARG A 689 11.47 -23.53 42.88
CA ARG A 689 10.28 -23.18 42.07
C ARG A 689 10.60 -23.38 40.60
N VAL A 690 10.05 -24.44 40.01
CA VAL A 690 10.24 -24.82 38.61
C VAL A 690 9.00 -24.43 37.80
N LEU A 691 9.19 -23.70 36.71
CA LEU A 691 8.13 -23.29 35.81
C LEU A 691 8.30 -23.97 34.45
N TYR A 692 7.22 -24.54 33.93
CA TYR A 692 7.08 -24.86 32.53
C TYR A 692 6.08 -23.90 31.90
N MET A 693 6.39 -23.38 30.72
CA MET A 693 5.46 -22.53 29.96
C MET A 693 5.52 -22.86 28.47
N GLY A 694 4.39 -23.29 27.91
CA GLY A 694 4.31 -23.76 26.53
C GLY A 694 3.06 -24.61 26.28
N ARG A 695 2.83 -25.00 25.02
CA ARG A 695 1.74 -25.93 24.66
C ARG A 695 1.96 -27.29 25.35
N LEU A 696 0.88 -27.97 25.73
CA LEU A 696 0.95 -29.27 26.38
C LEU A 696 0.93 -30.38 25.32
N ASP A 697 2.02 -30.50 24.55
CA ASP A 697 2.14 -31.44 23.43
C ASP A 697 3.50 -32.16 23.39
N GLN A 698 3.62 -33.09 22.44
CA GLN A 698 4.84 -33.88 22.26
C GLN A 698 6.03 -33.03 21.74
N GLN A 699 5.78 -32.00 20.93
CA GLN A 699 6.83 -31.11 20.43
C GLN A 699 7.56 -30.42 21.59
N LYS A 700 6.79 -29.85 22.52
CA LYS A 700 7.31 -29.13 23.68
C LYS A 700 7.80 -30.06 24.80
N GLY A 701 7.64 -31.37 24.62
CA GLY A 701 8.21 -32.38 25.51
C GLY A 701 7.42 -32.57 26.80
N ILE A 702 6.08 -32.45 26.75
CA ILE A 702 5.25 -32.54 27.96
C ILE A 702 5.36 -33.89 28.67
N ASP A 703 5.61 -34.96 27.91
CA ASP A 703 5.88 -36.30 28.41
C ASP A 703 7.24 -36.39 29.10
N ARG A 704 8.27 -35.73 28.55
CA ARG A 704 9.60 -35.60 29.18
C ARG A 704 9.51 -34.80 30.48
N LEU A 705 8.71 -33.73 30.50
CA LEU A 705 8.43 -32.93 31.70
C LEU A 705 7.85 -33.80 32.82
N ALA A 706 6.78 -34.54 32.51
CA ALA A 706 6.09 -35.40 33.48
C ALA A 706 7.02 -36.51 34.02
N ALA A 707 7.83 -37.11 33.14
CA ALA A 707 8.79 -38.13 33.54
C ALA A 707 9.89 -37.56 34.46
N ALA A 708 10.45 -36.38 34.15
CA ALA A 708 11.46 -35.74 34.98
C ALA A 708 10.90 -35.36 36.36
N PHE A 709 9.67 -34.84 36.44
CA PHE A 709 9.01 -34.58 37.71
C PHE A 709 8.73 -35.85 38.51
N ALA A 710 8.36 -36.96 37.86
CA ALA A 710 8.20 -38.24 38.53
C ALA A 710 9.52 -38.75 39.14
N GLU A 711 10.63 -38.65 38.41
CA GLU A 711 11.97 -39.00 38.91
C GLU A 711 12.36 -38.13 40.12
N LEU A 712 12.18 -36.80 40.03
CA LEU A 712 12.48 -35.88 41.13
C LEU A 712 11.64 -36.15 42.39
N ARG A 713 10.36 -36.51 42.22
CA ARG A 713 9.48 -36.90 43.33
C ARG A 713 9.91 -38.23 43.95
N ALA A 714 10.30 -39.20 43.14
CA ALA A 714 10.83 -40.49 43.61
C ALA A 714 12.13 -40.30 44.42
N SER A 715 13.00 -39.40 43.98
CA SER A 715 14.23 -39.00 44.68
C SER A 715 14.01 -38.04 45.87
N ARG A 716 12.75 -37.68 46.18
CA ARG A 716 12.36 -36.77 47.27
C ARG A 716 13.01 -35.37 47.22
N VAL A 717 13.28 -34.87 46.01
CA VAL A 717 13.83 -33.52 45.82
C VAL A 717 12.79 -32.46 46.23
N PRO A 718 13.16 -31.44 47.05
CA PRO A 718 12.24 -30.40 47.48
C PRO A 718 11.99 -29.36 46.38
N PHE A 719 10.89 -29.50 45.64
CA PHE A 719 10.52 -28.54 44.59
C PHE A 719 9.00 -28.28 44.49
N ASP A 720 8.65 -27.07 44.06
CA ASP A 720 7.31 -26.67 43.65
C ASP A 720 7.30 -26.47 42.14
N ALA A 721 6.30 -27.02 41.46
CA ALA A 721 6.21 -26.93 40.01
C ALA A 721 4.92 -26.26 39.57
N ARG A 722 5.03 -25.39 38.57
CA ARG A 722 3.89 -24.79 37.87
C ARG A 722 4.02 -25.03 36.37
N ALA A 723 2.94 -25.44 35.73
CA ALA A 723 2.84 -25.56 34.28
C ALA A 723 1.79 -24.56 33.77
N ILE A 724 2.18 -23.67 32.86
CA ILE A 724 1.29 -22.68 32.25
C ILE A 724 1.18 -23.00 30.76
N GLY A 725 0.00 -23.44 30.34
CA GLY A 725 -0.19 -23.95 28.98
C GLY A 725 -1.58 -24.51 28.76
N GLY A 726 -1.87 -24.84 27.51
CA GLY A 726 -3.11 -25.48 27.10
C GLY A 726 -2.84 -26.73 26.28
N GLU A 727 -3.74 -27.70 26.37
CA GLU A 727 -3.74 -28.90 25.53
C GLU A 727 -4.20 -28.55 24.12
N ILE A 728 -3.59 -29.18 23.12
CA ILE A 728 -4.10 -29.16 21.75
C ILE A 728 -5.07 -30.34 21.65
N LEU A 729 -6.37 -30.07 21.51
CA LEU A 729 -7.39 -31.09 21.35
C LEU A 729 -7.17 -31.85 20.03
N ALA A 730 -6.46 -32.98 20.11
CA ALA A 730 -6.38 -34.00 19.06
C ALA A 730 -6.23 -35.38 19.71
N ASP A 731 -7.30 -36.18 19.67
CA ASP A 731 -7.36 -37.63 19.89
C ASP A 731 -6.58 -38.26 21.07
N ALA A 732 -6.31 -37.52 22.14
CA ALA A 732 -5.68 -38.08 23.33
C ALA A 732 -6.73 -38.62 24.31
N THR A 733 -6.70 -39.93 24.57
CA THR A 733 -7.47 -40.59 25.65
C THR A 733 -6.97 -40.22 27.06
N LEU A 734 -5.93 -39.40 27.18
CA LEU A 734 -5.27 -39.00 28.43
C LEU A 734 -5.04 -37.47 28.47
N SER A 735 -5.55 -36.82 29.51
CA SER A 735 -5.34 -35.40 29.83
C SER A 735 -3.97 -35.21 30.48
N TRP A 736 -3.07 -34.47 29.82
CA TRP A 736 -1.76 -34.11 30.38
C TRP A 736 -1.91 -33.22 31.61
N THR A 737 -2.96 -32.40 31.63
CA THR A 737 -3.34 -31.55 32.75
C THR A 737 -3.55 -32.38 34.01
N ASP A 738 -4.30 -33.48 33.92
CA ASP A 738 -4.57 -34.33 35.09
C ASP A 738 -3.33 -35.12 35.52
N ARG A 739 -2.56 -35.63 34.55
CA ARG A 739 -1.30 -36.32 34.84
C ARG A 739 -0.27 -35.43 35.55
N LEU A 740 -0.22 -34.14 35.21
CA LEU A 740 0.63 -33.17 35.90
C LEU A 740 0.12 -32.86 37.31
N LYS A 741 -1.20 -32.74 37.50
CA LYS A 741 -1.81 -32.55 38.83
C LYS A 741 -1.53 -33.74 39.75
N ASP A 742 -1.58 -34.97 39.24
CA ASP A 742 -1.25 -36.19 39.99
C ASP A 742 0.21 -36.19 40.48
N LEU A 743 1.11 -35.51 39.77
CA LEU A 743 2.51 -35.29 40.16
C LEU A 743 2.70 -34.08 41.12
N GLY A 744 1.60 -33.44 41.53
CA GLY A 744 1.60 -32.26 42.38
C GLY A 744 2.08 -30.99 41.67
N VAL A 745 1.87 -30.88 40.36
CA VAL A 745 2.17 -29.69 39.56
C VAL A 745 0.94 -28.78 39.51
N GLU A 746 1.11 -27.49 39.79
CA GLU A 746 0.05 -26.51 39.61
C GLU A 746 -0.12 -26.19 38.12
N VAL A 747 -1.21 -26.64 37.50
CA VAL A 747 -1.51 -26.36 36.08
C VAL A 747 -2.43 -25.13 35.97
N ARG A 748 -2.02 -24.14 35.18
CA ARG A 748 -2.77 -22.90 34.93
C ARG A 748 -3.02 -22.69 33.43
N PRO A 749 -4.10 -21.97 33.04
CA PRO A 749 -4.38 -21.67 31.64
C PRO A 749 -3.28 -20.83 31.00
N PRO A 750 -3.18 -20.81 29.65
CA PRO A 750 -2.25 -19.96 28.92
C PRO A 750 -2.33 -18.47 29.32
N VAL A 751 -1.18 -17.81 29.32
CA VAL A 751 -1.04 -16.40 29.68
C VAL A 751 -0.33 -15.67 28.54
N PHE A 752 -0.88 -14.52 28.14
CA PHE A 752 -0.34 -13.71 27.03
C PHE A 752 0.04 -12.28 27.43
N ALA A 753 -0.61 -11.74 28.48
CA ALA A 753 -0.34 -10.39 28.96
C ALA A 753 0.99 -10.34 29.75
N SER A 754 1.82 -9.34 29.45
CA SER A 754 3.17 -9.22 30.02
C SER A 754 3.18 -9.06 31.53
N LYS A 755 2.17 -8.42 32.12
CA LYS A 755 2.02 -8.36 33.59
C LYS A 755 1.94 -9.75 34.21
N ASP A 756 1.24 -10.66 33.58
CA ASP A 756 1.03 -12.01 34.09
C ASP A 756 2.20 -12.94 33.73
N LEU A 757 2.86 -12.71 32.59
CA LEU A 757 4.16 -13.33 32.27
C LEU A 757 5.22 -12.92 33.30
N ILE A 758 5.33 -11.64 33.65
CA ILE A 758 6.25 -11.12 34.67
C ILE A 758 5.98 -11.77 36.03
N LYS A 759 4.70 -11.90 36.43
CA LYS A 759 4.35 -12.59 37.69
C LYS A 759 4.74 -14.06 37.68
N ALA A 760 4.48 -14.76 36.57
CA ALA A 760 4.79 -16.18 36.44
C ALA A 760 6.30 -16.42 36.47
N LEU A 761 7.05 -15.70 35.63
CA LEU A 761 8.50 -15.80 35.55
C LEU A 761 9.16 -15.28 36.83
N GLY A 762 8.66 -14.21 37.45
CA GLY A 762 9.13 -13.70 38.75
C GLY A 762 8.91 -14.67 39.91
N TRP A 763 7.90 -15.54 39.83
CA TRP A 763 7.70 -16.63 40.78
C TRP A 763 8.65 -17.81 40.55
N ALA A 764 9.17 -18.05 39.36
CA ALA A 764 9.98 -19.22 39.08
C ALA A 764 11.47 -18.98 39.40
N ASP A 765 12.16 -19.91 40.05
CA ASP A 765 13.62 -19.87 40.13
C ASP A 765 14.24 -20.39 38.83
N VAL A 766 13.64 -21.44 38.27
CA VAL A 766 14.05 -22.12 37.05
C VAL A 766 12.90 -22.19 36.04
N LEU A 767 13.20 -21.93 34.76
CA LEU A 767 12.34 -22.23 33.62
C LEU A 767 12.81 -23.54 32.99
N LEU A 768 11.94 -24.55 32.89
CA LEU A 768 12.27 -25.85 32.31
C LEU A 768 11.67 -25.99 30.91
N MET A 769 12.53 -26.28 29.92
CA MET A 769 12.16 -26.41 28.50
C MET A 769 12.60 -27.75 27.90
N PRO A 770 11.77 -28.81 27.99
CA PRO A 770 12.13 -30.16 27.57
C PRO A 770 11.91 -30.47 26.07
N SER A 771 11.95 -29.44 25.23
CA SER A 771 11.45 -29.50 23.85
C SER A 771 12.26 -30.45 22.96
N ARG A 772 11.60 -31.03 21.97
CA ARG A 772 12.25 -31.90 20.96
C ARG A 772 12.81 -31.12 19.78
N TRP A 773 12.19 -29.99 19.45
CA TRP A 773 12.69 -29.03 18.47
C TRP A 773 12.17 -27.65 18.82
N GLU A 774 13.01 -26.64 18.58
CA GLU A 774 12.71 -25.23 18.76
C GLU A 774 13.34 -24.43 17.61
N GLY A 775 12.84 -23.22 17.39
CA GLY A 775 13.53 -22.20 16.59
C GLY A 775 14.53 -21.46 17.48
N ALA A 776 14.21 -20.21 17.81
CA ALA A 776 14.83 -19.45 18.91
C ALA A 776 13.74 -19.04 19.91
N PRO A 777 13.49 -19.79 20.99
CA PRO A 777 12.34 -19.54 21.86
C PRO A 777 12.48 -18.23 22.64
N LEU A 778 11.52 -17.31 22.43
CA LEU A 778 11.44 -16.03 23.15
C LEU A 778 11.40 -16.21 24.68
N MET A 779 10.85 -17.33 25.15
CA MET A 779 10.70 -17.63 26.57
C MET A 779 12.03 -17.62 27.33
N ILE A 780 13.14 -18.00 26.69
CA ILE A 780 14.47 -17.95 27.30
C ILE A 780 14.87 -16.50 27.58
N ALA A 781 14.78 -15.64 26.57
CA ALA A 781 15.08 -14.21 26.73
C ALA A 781 14.12 -13.54 27.73
N GLU A 782 12.84 -13.90 27.71
CA GLU A 782 11.83 -13.41 28.66
C GLU A 782 12.11 -13.85 30.12
N ALA A 783 12.66 -15.04 30.33
CA ALA A 783 13.06 -15.54 31.65
C ALA A 783 14.36 -14.87 32.15
N GLN A 784 15.35 -14.76 31.27
CA GLN A 784 16.67 -14.21 31.59
C GLN A 784 16.58 -12.77 32.13
N GLN A 785 15.73 -11.92 31.54
CA GLN A 785 15.52 -10.53 32.00
C GLN A 785 14.96 -10.40 33.43
N LEU A 786 14.36 -11.47 33.98
CA LEU A 786 13.82 -11.52 35.34
C LEU A 786 14.71 -12.35 36.28
N GLY A 787 15.87 -12.78 35.82
CA GLY A 787 16.77 -13.66 36.57
C GLY A 787 16.20 -15.05 36.82
N CYS A 788 15.29 -15.53 35.96
CA CYS A 788 14.80 -16.90 35.98
C CYS A 788 15.73 -17.77 35.12
N VAL A 789 16.36 -18.79 35.72
CA VAL A 789 17.41 -19.56 35.07
C VAL A 789 16.81 -20.61 34.14
N PRO A 790 17.08 -20.59 32.83
CA PRO A 790 16.57 -21.60 31.92
C PRO A 790 17.38 -22.91 32.03
N ILE A 791 16.67 -24.04 32.11
CA ILE A 791 17.20 -25.39 31.90
C ILE A 791 16.49 -25.94 30.66
N ALA A 792 17.24 -26.15 29.58
CA ALA A 792 16.65 -26.45 28.27
C ALA A 792 17.41 -27.53 27.51
N THR A 793 16.73 -28.24 26.62
CA THR A 793 17.38 -29.10 25.63
C THR A 793 18.13 -28.28 24.59
N ALA A 794 19.35 -28.70 24.23
CA ALA A 794 20.13 -28.08 23.15
C ALA A 794 19.58 -28.50 21.77
N VAL A 795 18.43 -27.92 21.41
CA VAL A 795 17.75 -28.16 20.13
C VAL A 795 17.45 -26.86 19.41
N GLY A 796 17.58 -26.84 18.08
CA GLY A 796 17.50 -25.59 17.33
C GLY A 796 18.53 -24.58 17.83
N ALA A 797 18.15 -23.30 17.91
CA ALA A 797 19.05 -22.22 18.34
C ALA A 797 19.02 -21.97 19.86
N VAL A 798 18.67 -22.97 20.68
CA VAL A 798 18.63 -22.83 22.14
C VAL A 798 20.03 -22.61 22.72
N ASP A 799 21.05 -23.23 22.15
CA ASP A 799 22.47 -23.07 22.49
C ASP A 799 23.07 -21.71 22.05
N GLU A 800 22.42 -20.99 21.13
CA GLU A 800 22.72 -19.57 20.89
C GLU A 800 22.11 -18.65 21.97
N LEU A 801 21.06 -19.11 22.65
CA LEU A 801 20.35 -18.33 23.66
C LEU A 801 20.91 -18.51 25.07
N ILE A 802 21.56 -19.65 25.34
CA ILE A 802 22.12 -20.04 26.64
C ILE A 802 23.59 -20.40 26.50
N THR A 803 24.44 -19.78 27.31
CA THR A 803 25.82 -20.21 27.57
C THR A 803 25.81 -21.14 28.79
N ASN A 804 26.02 -22.45 28.54
CA ASN A 804 25.91 -23.49 29.57
C ASN A 804 26.79 -23.21 30.81
N GLY A 805 26.18 -23.20 31.99
CA GLY A 805 26.85 -22.95 33.26
C GLY A 805 27.06 -21.47 33.59
N GLU A 806 26.77 -20.55 32.67
CA GLU A 806 26.90 -19.10 32.89
C GLU A 806 25.54 -18.41 33.07
N ASP A 807 24.59 -18.66 32.16
CA ASP A 807 23.28 -18.01 32.14
C ASP A 807 22.10 -19.00 31.93
N GLY A 808 22.37 -20.28 32.16
CA GLY A 808 21.43 -21.40 32.06
C GLY A 808 22.14 -22.75 32.09
N ILE A 809 21.36 -23.83 31.96
CA ILE A 809 21.89 -25.20 31.86
C ILE A 809 21.35 -25.84 30.59
N LEU A 810 22.25 -26.37 29.76
CA LEU A 810 21.92 -27.06 28.52
C LEU A 810 21.98 -28.58 28.70
N ILE A 811 20.97 -29.26 28.15
CA ILE A 811 20.89 -30.72 28.10
C ILE A 811 21.15 -31.18 26.65
N GLU A 812 22.35 -31.73 26.41
CA GLU A 812 22.87 -32.14 25.09
C GLU A 812 22.34 -33.50 24.60
N ALA A 813 21.64 -34.26 25.45
CA ALA A 813 21.23 -35.62 25.13
C ALA A 813 20.20 -35.69 23.99
N ALA A 814 20.37 -36.63 23.06
CA ALA A 814 19.46 -36.79 21.91
C ALA A 814 18.27 -37.73 22.19
N ALA A 815 18.42 -38.70 23.09
CA ALA A 815 17.40 -39.73 23.35
C ALA A 815 16.50 -39.38 24.55
N ASP A 816 15.18 -39.54 24.40
CA ASP A 816 14.18 -39.16 25.41
C ASP A 816 14.50 -39.62 26.84
N PRO A 817 14.87 -40.89 27.11
CA PRO A 817 15.17 -41.33 28.47
C PRO A 817 16.42 -40.66 29.08
N GLN A 818 17.41 -40.33 28.24
CA GLN A 818 18.62 -39.66 28.70
C GLN A 818 18.33 -38.18 28.98
N VAL A 819 17.55 -37.52 28.12
CA VAL A 819 17.08 -36.15 28.34
C VAL A 819 16.35 -36.02 29.68
N VAL A 820 15.43 -36.95 29.97
CA VAL A 820 14.67 -36.96 31.23
C VAL A 820 15.61 -37.08 32.44
N ARG A 821 16.53 -38.04 32.42
CA ARG A 821 17.51 -38.24 33.51
C ARG A 821 18.40 -37.02 33.72
N ASP A 822 18.93 -36.45 32.65
CA ASP A 822 19.84 -35.31 32.74
C ASP A 822 19.10 -34.05 33.22
N MET A 823 17.83 -33.86 32.84
CA MET A 823 16.99 -32.79 33.38
C MET A 823 16.70 -32.97 34.86
N ALA A 824 16.28 -34.18 35.26
CA ALA A 824 16.02 -34.47 36.68
C ALA A 824 17.29 -34.23 37.50
N LYS A 825 18.45 -34.69 37.01
CA LYS A 825 19.74 -34.46 37.65
C LYS A 825 20.10 -32.97 37.75
N ALA A 826 19.94 -32.19 36.68
CA ALA A 826 20.21 -30.75 36.70
C ALA A 826 19.31 -30.00 37.70
N ILE A 827 18.03 -30.36 37.76
CA ILE A 827 17.08 -29.78 38.72
C ILE A 827 17.43 -30.19 40.16
N GLU A 828 17.83 -31.44 40.37
CA GLU A 828 18.28 -31.96 41.67
C GLU A 828 19.55 -31.25 42.15
N GLU A 829 20.55 -31.07 41.29
CA GLU A 829 21.79 -30.34 41.62
C GLU A 829 21.48 -28.89 42.01
N VAL A 830 20.62 -28.21 41.25
CA VAL A 830 20.22 -26.83 41.55
C VAL A 830 19.38 -26.75 42.83
N ALA A 831 18.50 -27.73 43.08
CA ALA A 831 17.69 -27.77 44.29
C ALA A 831 18.54 -28.01 45.55
N ASN A 832 19.53 -28.89 45.46
CA ASN A 832 20.41 -29.27 46.56
C ASN A 832 21.57 -28.28 46.79
N ASN A 833 21.96 -27.50 45.78
CA ASN A 833 23.01 -26.50 45.87
C ASN A 833 22.54 -25.11 45.38
N ARG A 834 21.75 -24.44 46.21
CA ARG A 834 21.17 -23.12 45.89
C ARG A 834 22.17 -22.02 45.62
N GLN A 835 23.40 -22.14 46.12
CA GLN A 835 24.46 -21.19 45.83
C GLN A 835 24.79 -21.14 44.33
N MET A 836 24.46 -22.20 43.56
CA MET A 836 24.60 -22.23 42.10
C MET A 836 23.62 -21.30 41.38
N LEU A 837 22.47 -20.94 41.97
CA LEU A 837 21.48 -20.09 41.31
C LEU A 837 21.92 -18.63 41.20
N ALA A 838 22.61 -18.09 42.21
CA ALA A 838 23.03 -16.70 42.22
C ALA A 838 23.94 -16.31 41.03
N PRO A 839 25.02 -17.05 40.71
CA PRO A 839 25.86 -16.74 39.55
C PRO A 839 25.11 -16.94 38.23
N LEU A 840 24.29 -17.98 38.09
CA LEU A 840 23.46 -18.23 36.90
C LEU A 840 22.43 -17.13 36.67
N MET A 841 21.79 -16.65 37.74
CA MET A 841 20.85 -15.53 37.71
C MET A 841 21.54 -14.24 37.28
N GLU A 842 22.72 -13.95 37.80
CA GLU A 842 23.48 -12.76 37.39
C GLU A 842 23.92 -12.87 35.92
N GLY A 843 24.29 -14.08 35.46
CA GLY A 843 24.52 -14.35 34.04
C GLY A 843 23.30 -14.07 33.17
N CYS A 844 22.13 -14.58 33.56
CA CYS A 844 20.85 -14.30 32.89
C CYS A 844 20.62 -12.80 32.69
N LEU A 845 20.80 -12.00 33.76
CA LEU A 845 20.60 -10.55 33.72
C LEU A 845 21.61 -9.85 32.81
N ARG A 846 22.89 -10.28 32.82
CA ARG A 846 23.90 -9.75 31.90
C ARG A 846 23.58 -10.07 30.44
N THR A 847 23.15 -11.28 30.14
CA THR A 847 22.77 -11.70 28.78
C THR A 847 21.55 -10.93 28.30
N ALA A 848 20.51 -10.82 29.14
CA ALA A 848 19.32 -10.03 28.83
C ALA A 848 19.63 -8.55 28.57
N ALA A 849 20.57 -7.95 29.30
CA ALA A 849 20.97 -6.55 29.08
C ALA A 849 21.70 -6.32 27.75
N ARG A 850 22.35 -7.35 27.19
CA ARG A 850 23.08 -7.27 25.91
C ARG A 850 22.21 -7.60 24.70
N ARG A 851 21.14 -8.39 24.88
CA ARG A 851 20.29 -8.88 23.80
C ARG A 851 19.02 -8.03 23.71
N SER A 852 18.96 -7.18 22.68
CA SER A 852 17.79 -6.33 22.42
C SER A 852 17.33 -6.44 20.96
N TRP A 853 16.04 -6.20 20.73
CA TRP A 853 15.50 -6.10 19.35
C TRP A 853 16.19 -5.01 18.56
N THR A 854 16.42 -3.84 19.15
CA THR A 854 17.12 -2.72 18.50
C THR A 854 18.52 -3.10 18.01
N SER A 855 19.33 -3.77 18.84
CA SER A 855 20.65 -4.24 18.40
C SER A 855 20.54 -5.30 17.30
N SER A 856 19.65 -6.28 17.46
CA SER A 856 19.48 -7.38 16.50
C SER A 856 18.93 -6.93 15.14
N PHE A 857 18.07 -5.91 15.12
CA PHE A 857 17.43 -5.42 13.89
C PHE A 857 18.26 -4.34 13.18
N SER A 858 19.30 -3.81 13.83
CA SER A 858 20.07 -2.65 13.35
C SER A 858 20.71 -2.85 11.97
N GLU A 859 21.27 -4.03 11.69
CA GLU A 859 21.88 -4.32 10.39
C GLU A 859 20.85 -4.30 9.26
N PHE A 860 19.69 -4.91 9.50
CA PHE A 860 18.59 -4.94 8.55
C PHE A 860 18.02 -3.53 8.31
N LEU A 861 17.82 -2.73 9.36
CA LEU A 861 17.41 -1.32 9.21
C LEU A 861 18.44 -0.51 8.41
N GLY A 862 19.73 -0.70 8.70
CA GLY A 862 20.81 -0.09 7.93
C GLY A 862 20.76 -0.49 6.45
N TRP A 863 20.39 -1.74 6.13
CA TRP A 863 20.13 -2.17 4.76
C TRP A 863 18.91 -1.48 4.16
N CYS A 864 17.79 -1.39 4.88
CA CYS A 864 16.56 -0.70 4.47
C CYS A 864 16.80 0.78 4.10
N ASP A 865 17.76 1.45 4.74
CA ASP A 865 18.05 2.87 4.53
C ASP A 865 19.03 3.18 3.40
N ARG A 866 19.88 2.23 2.98
CA ARG A 866 20.77 2.44 1.82
C ARG A 866 19.92 2.76 0.61
N SER A 867 20.07 3.91 -0.03
CA SER A 867 19.38 4.19 -1.29
C SER A 867 19.67 3.05 -2.27
N VAL A 868 18.63 2.34 -2.73
CA VAL A 868 18.81 1.45 -3.87
C VAL A 868 19.24 2.36 -5.01
N ASN A 869 20.43 2.15 -5.55
CA ASN A 869 20.85 2.73 -6.83
C ASN A 869 19.99 2.11 -7.95
N ASN A 870 18.68 2.34 -7.91
CA ASN A 870 17.87 2.42 -9.10
C ASN A 870 17.92 3.89 -9.49
N SER A 871 18.59 4.16 -10.61
CA SER A 871 18.92 5.46 -11.19
C SER A 871 17.73 6.42 -11.43
N SER A 872 16.53 6.09 -10.97
CA SER A 872 15.29 6.86 -11.13
C SER A 872 14.78 7.57 -9.87
N LEU A 873 15.31 7.27 -8.67
CA LEU A 873 14.84 7.88 -7.41
C LEU A 873 15.39 9.30 -7.15
N SER A 874 16.39 9.77 -7.89
CA SER A 874 17.03 11.08 -7.65
C SER A 874 16.21 12.30 -8.11
N ARG A 875 15.05 12.11 -8.75
CA ARG A 875 14.18 13.20 -9.23
C ARG A 875 12.95 13.46 -8.36
N ALA A 876 12.51 12.50 -7.56
CA ALA A 876 11.31 12.63 -6.71
C ALA A 876 11.47 13.64 -5.56
N THR A 877 12.70 14.04 -5.21
CA THR A 877 12.99 15.02 -4.16
C THR A 877 12.56 16.44 -4.55
N VAL A 878 12.39 16.73 -5.85
CA VAL A 878 12.02 18.06 -6.34
C VAL A 878 10.53 18.38 -6.11
N ILE A 879 9.66 17.37 -6.05
CA ILE A 879 8.23 17.55 -5.72
C ILE A 879 8.04 18.00 -4.27
N ARG A 880 8.99 17.64 -3.37
CA ARG A 880 8.86 17.76 -1.91
C ARG A 880 9.14 19.16 -1.35
N GLY A 881 9.54 20.12 -2.18
CA GLY A 881 10.07 21.42 -1.72
C GLY A 881 9.16 22.64 -1.89
N ARG A 882 7.97 22.53 -2.51
CA ARG A 882 7.15 23.71 -2.87
C ARG A 882 5.79 23.85 -2.16
N GLU A 883 5.39 22.90 -1.33
CA GLU A 883 4.19 23.04 -0.48
C GLU A 883 4.51 23.82 0.81
N ALA A 884 4.81 25.12 0.69
CA ALA A 884 4.78 26.04 1.83
C ALA A 884 4.58 27.53 1.48
N SER A 885 4.45 27.90 0.20
CA SER A 885 4.33 29.33 -0.15
C SER A 885 3.47 29.60 -1.39
N ASN A 886 2.17 29.29 -1.34
CA ASN A 886 1.14 30.09 -2.02
C ASN A 886 -0.29 29.63 -1.65
N PRO A 887 -0.98 30.31 -0.71
CA PRO A 887 -2.41 30.12 -0.51
C PRO A 887 -3.16 31.05 -1.48
N GLY A 888 -3.38 30.62 -2.72
CA GLY A 888 -3.91 31.56 -3.71
C GLY A 888 -4.30 31.01 -5.08
N VAL A 889 -4.85 29.80 -5.17
CA VAL A 889 -5.66 29.40 -6.35
C VAL A 889 -6.88 28.64 -5.84
N ALA A 890 -7.88 29.39 -5.39
CA ALA A 890 -9.23 28.87 -5.31
C ALA A 890 -9.74 28.69 -6.75
N ALA A 891 -10.10 27.47 -7.11
CA ALA A 891 -10.89 27.21 -8.31
C ALA A 891 -12.17 28.05 -8.23
N VAL A 892 -12.31 29.03 -9.11
CA VAL A 892 -13.52 29.83 -9.25
C VAL A 892 -14.40 29.19 -10.32
N GLY A 893 -15.58 28.71 -9.88
CA GLY A 893 -16.75 28.43 -10.72
C GLY A 893 -16.85 27.01 -11.26
#